data_AF-A0A2U9BZH9-F1
#
_entry.id   AF-A0A2U9BZH9-F1
#
_cell.length_a   1.000
_cell.length_b   1.000
_cell.length_c   1.000
_cell.angle_alpha   90.00
_cell.angle_beta   90.00
_cell.angle_gamma   90.00
#
_symmetry.space_group_name_H-M   'P 1'
#
loop_
_entity.id
_entity.type
_entity.pdbx_description
1 polymer ?
#
loop_
_entity_poly.entity_id
_entity_poly.type
_entity_poly.pdbx_seq_one_letter_code
_entity_poly.pdbx_strand_id
1 'polypeptide(L)'
;MQTGGQSDMSPLLLLLCVAGGVWGSSPGVWGYGRVQDRQGPGASLCPPPCQCEEDGIFVMADCSELGLSSVPANLSPLTTYLDLSMNNISEIQPRAFHRLHLLSELRISGNQLRYISGHALQGLHNLKVLMLQNNQLERLPDDAPWDLPNLLSLRLDANLLSEVPAGTFRGVRSLRHLWLDDNSLTKIPVTALDSLPSLQAMTLALNQITHIPDYAFTNLSALVVLHLHNNQIQSMGERCFEGLHSLETLDLNYNDLQEFPVAIRTLSKLQELGFHNNNIKAIPERAFVGNPQLQTIHFYENPIQFVGKSAFQFLPKLHTLSLNGATQIREFPDLKGTTSLEILTLTRAGLSALPLDLCEQLPRLSVLELSYNQIEDLPSFYHCSALQEIGLQHNQIRRIESSTFQQLTSLRALDLSWNMIEWIHPDAFASLLSLTKLDLTENRLSSVPVAGLGGLTHLKLRGNTDLYDAFSPDLFPRMRVMEMPYAYQCCVYGSCDSYKPAGQWDTEQSNTDEDLHKRTVAMYPIHTDTHYDPDLEEFQLEIEESKLQTSVQCTPTPGPFRPCDSLLGSWLVRLGLWSISLVSLLGNSILLLSLFGSPGYMSPLRFTVACMGASNLLTGVCTCTLTLVDALTLGEFGHHGARWEGGPGCQATGWVWVFASEASVLLLTLAAVQCGVSVTCARAYGKSPSLGTIIPGLPPRAHYDEHLVLAYRHRFIHPPVLGATQGGV
;
A
#
# COMPACT_ATOMS: atom_id res chain seq x y z
N MET A 1 16.59 -20.75 -35.17
CA MET A 1 17.91 -20.59 -35.82
C MET A 1 18.73 -19.65 -34.96
N GLN A 2 19.83 -20.17 -34.42
CA GLN A 2 21.07 -19.52 -33.97
C GLN A 2 20.94 -18.13 -33.27
N THR A 3 21.01 -18.08 -31.94
CA THR A 3 22.23 -17.87 -31.09
C THR A 3 22.91 -16.52 -31.34
N GLY A 4 23.23 -15.66 -30.36
CA GLY A 4 23.26 -15.73 -28.90
C GLY A 4 24.25 -14.68 -28.34
N GLY A 5 24.38 -14.59 -27.00
CA GLY A 5 25.44 -13.88 -26.22
C GLY A 5 25.20 -12.37 -26.03
N GLN A 6 25.03 -11.75 -24.84
CA GLN A 6 25.87 -11.76 -23.61
C GLN A 6 27.35 -11.49 -23.95
N SER A 7 28.10 -10.57 -23.33
CA SER A 7 28.06 -10.02 -21.96
C SER A 7 29.11 -8.89 -21.80
N ASP A 8 28.85 -7.98 -20.85
CA ASP A 8 29.73 -7.38 -19.83
C ASP A 8 31.07 -6.65 -20.10
N MET A 9 31.25 -5.64 -19.23
CA MET A 9 32.47 -5.02 -18.67
C MET A 9 33.10 -3.80 -19.38
N SER A 10 32.97 -2.65 -18.70
CA SER A 10 34.00 -1.59 -18.59
C SER A 10 35.25 -2.10 -17.84
N PRO A 11 36.36 -1.36 -17.64
CA PRO A 11 36.76 -0.01 -18.11
C PRO A 11 38.24 0.03 -18.61
N LEU A 12 38.80 1.25 -18.71
CA LEU A 12 40.23 1.65 -18.76
C LEU A 12 40.82 2.16 -20.11
N LEU A 13 41.04 3.48 -20.09
CA LEU A 13 42.34 4.17 -20.21
C LEU A 13 43.03 4.35 -21.59
N LEU A 14 43.46 5.61 -21.77
CA LEU A 14 44.58 6.13 -22.58
C LEU A 14 44.45 6.31 -24.11
N LEU A 15 44.29 7.60 -24.45
CA LEU A 15 45.28 8.45 -25.13
C LEU A 15 45.63 8.22 -26.62
N LEU A 16 45.59 9.36 -27.31
CA LEU A 16 46.32 9.81 -28.51
C LEU A 16 45.61 9.76 -29.86
N CYS A 17 45.22 10.97 -30.28
CA CYS A 17 45.54 11.60 -31.56
C CYS A 17 46.16 10.72 -32.65
N VAL A 18 45.64 10.84 -33.88
CA VAL A 18 46.32 11.55 -34.99
C VAL A 18 45.45 11.50 -36.26
N ALA A 19 45.26 12.70 -36.81
CA ALA A 19 45.13 13.08 -38.23
C ALA A 19 44.13 12.41 -39.18
N GLY A 20 43.45 13.30 -39.92
CA GLY A 20 43.41 13.23 -41.37
C GLY A 20 42.06 13.54 -42.00
N GLY A 21 42.03 14.55 -42.89
CA GLY A 21 41.06 14.56 -44.00
C GLY A 21 40.36 15.89 -44.26
N VAL A 22 41.02 16.74 -45.03
CA VAL A 22 40.48 17.94 -45.69
C VAL A 22 39.69 17.51 -46.95
N TRP A 23 38.66 18.28 -47.35
CA TRP A 23 38.39 18.80 -48.73
C TRP A 23 36.91 19.25 -48.83
N GLY A 24 36.64 20.56 -48.91
CA GLY A 24 36.28 21.27 -50.15
C GLY A 24 34.87 21.87 -49.96
N SER A 25 34.45 23.03 -50.46
CA SER A 25 34.90 23.87 -51.56
C SER A 25 34.15 25.22 -51.45
N SER A 26 34.79 26.33 -51.82
CA SER A 26 34.13 27.60 -52.22
C SER A 26 34.33 27.76 -53.74
N PRO A 27 33.50 28.52 -54.50
CA PRO A 27 33.60 30.00 -54.57
C PRO A 27 32.25 30.74 -54.81
N GLY A 28 32.04 31.93 -54.23
CA GLY A 28 32.15 33.24 -54.91
C GLY A 28 30.75 33.92 -55.06
N VAL A 29 30.51 35.24 -55.18
CA VAL A 29 31.24 36.54 -55.19
C VAL A 29 30.17 37.66 -54.97
N TRP A 30 30.62 38.87 -54.61
CA TRP A 30 29.97 40.22 -54.60
C TRP A 30 29.17 40.58 -53.32
N GLY A 31 29.46 41.62 -52.55
CA GLY A 31 30.34 42.79 -52.72
C GLY A 31 29.58 44.04 -52.24
N TYR A 32 30.12 44.77 -51.27
CA TYR A 32 30.13 46.25 -51.10
C TYR A 32 30.53 46.58 -49.67
N GLY A 33 31.73 47.14 -49.51
CA GLY A 33 32.29 47.51 -48.22
C GLY A 33 31.87 48.88 -47.73
N ARG A 34 32.22 49.19 -46.48
CA ARG A 34 32.87 50.44 -46.08
C ARG A 34 33.47 50.35 -44.67
N VAL A 35 34.76 50.69 -44.64
CA VAL A 35 35.47 51.48 -43.62
C VAL A 35 35.71 50.83 -42.25
N GLN A 36 36.95 50.35 -42.10
CA GLN A 36 37.67 50.31 -40.84
C GLN A 36 37.70 51.71 -40.23
N ASP A 37 37.35 51.83 -38.95
CA ASP A 37 37.98 52.83 -38.10
C ASP A 37 38.35 52.24 -36.73
N ARG A 38 39.49 52.69 -36.25
CA ARG A 38 40.35 52.11 -35.22
C ARG A 38 39.73 52.09 -33.82
N GLN A 39 39.92 51.00 -33.09
CA GLN A 39 40.07 51.02 -31.62
C GLN A 39 41.24 50.13 -31.19
N GLY A 40 42.00 50.60 -30.20
CA GLY A 40 43.21 49.99 -29.65
C GLY A 40 42.95 48.68 -28.89
N PRO A 41 43.91 48.18 -28.10
CA PRO A 41 43.82 46.86 -27.49
C PRO A 41 42.74 46.88 -26.39
N GLY A 42 41.50 46.56 -26.75
CA GLY A 42 40.45 46.28 -25.78
C GLY A 42 40.81 44.99 -25.07
N ALA A 43 41.25 45.10 -23.81
CA ALA A 43 41.35 43.96 -22.92
C ALA A 43 39.97 43.27 -22.92
N SER A 44 39.93 41.99 -23.26
CA SER A 44 38.72 41.19 -23.21
C SER A 44 38.05 41.40 -21.84
N LEU A 45 36.82 41.91 -21.83
CA LEU A 45 36.02 42.14 -20.62
C LEU A 45 35.72 40.83 -19.86
N CYS A 46 35.93 39.69 -20.52
CA CYS A 46 35.78 38.35 -19.99
C CYS A 46 37.15 37.67 -19.78
N PRO A 47 37.45 37.12 -18.59
CA PRO A 47 38.66 36.34 -18.36
C PRO A 47 38.53 34.93 -18.96
N PRO A 48 39.41 34.49 -19.88
CA PRO A 48 39.41 33.10 -20.33
C PRO A 48 39.82 32.16 -19.19
N PRO A 49 39.20 30.98 -19.01
CA PRO A 49 38.25 30.29 -19.89
C PRO A 49 36.75 30.59 -19.66
N CYS A 50 36.42 31.65 -18.90
CA CYS A 50 35.02 31.98 -18.61
C CYS A 50 34.25 32.44 -19.85
N GLN A 51 32.93 32.26 -19.80
CA GLN A 51 31.98 32.78 -20.76
C GLN A 51 31.31 34.02 -20.16
N CYS A 52 31.18 35.10 -20.93
CA CYS A 52 30.51 36.29 -20.45
C CYS A 52 29.46 36.78 -21.43
N GLU A 53 28.33 37.21 -20.89
CA GLU A 53 27.23 37.81 -21.61
C GLU A 53 27.11 39.29 -21.21
N GLU A 54 26.86 40.15 -22.20
CA GLU A 54 26.66 41.58 -21.98
C GLU A 54 25.17 41.90 -21.95
N ASP A 55 24.68 42.42 -20.82
CA ASP A 55 23.32 42.95 -20.66
C ASP A 55 23.38 44.49 -20.56
N GLY A 56 23.33 45.15 -21.71
CA GLY A 56 23.52 46.59 -21.82
C GLY A 56 24.95 47.02 -21.44
N ILE A 57 25.11 47.65 -20.28
CA ILE A 57 26.43 48.02 -19.73
C ILE A 57 26.95 47.02 -18.68
N PHE A 58 26.13 46.04 -18.30
CA PHE A 58 26.45 45.07 -17.27
C PHE A 58 27.00 43.79 -17.88
N VAL A 59 27.81 43.07 -17.11
CA VAL A 59 28.43 41.82 -17.54
C VAL A 59 27.97 40.68 -16.62
N MET A 60 27.51 39.59 -17.21
CA MET A 60 27.30 38.32 -16.52
C MET A 60 28.46 37.40 -16.85
N ALA A 61 29.19 36.92 -15.85
CA ALA A 61 30.36 36.07 -16.04
C ALA A 61 30.09 34.66 -15.49
N ASP A 62 30.08 33.68 -16.37
CA ASP A 62 29.97 32.26 -16.06
C ASP A 62 31.34 31.59 -16.19
N CYS A 63 31.87 31.17 -15.05
CA CYS A 63 33.13 30.45 -14.90
C CYS A 63 32.89 29.06 -14.25
N SER A 64 31.67 28.53 -14.30
CA SER A 64 31.30 27.27 -13.66
C SER A 64 31.87 26.04 -14.39
N GLU A 65 32.14 24.96 -13.66
CA GLU A 65 32.58 23.66 -14.23
C GLU A 65 33.92 23.67 -15.00
N LEU A 66 34.76 24.69 -14.81
CA LEU A 66 36.02 24.87 -15.55
C LEU A 66 37.25 24.27 -14.83
N GLY A 67 37.06 23.66 -13.65
CA GLY A 67 38.15 23.09 -12.84
C GLY A 67 39.11 24.14 -12.29
N LEU A 68 38.65 25.37 -12.08
CA LEU A 68 39.46 26.49 -11.59
C LEU A 68 39.95 26.22 -10.16
N SER A 69 41.21 26.53 -9.89
CA SER A 69 41.80 26.43 -8.54
C SER A 69 41.78 27.76 -7.76
N SER A 70 41.46 28.87 -8.43
CA SER A 70 41.42 30.21 -7.85
C SER A 70 40.47 31.13 -8.61
N VAL A 71 40.07 32.23 -7.97
CA VAL A 71 39.21 33.26 -8.57
C VAL A 71 39.94 33.98 -9.73
N PRO A 72 39.31 34.17 -10.91
CA PRO A 72 39.92 34.87 -12.04
C PRO A 72 40.32 36.33 -11.72
N ALA A 73 41.54 36.73 -12.06
CA ALA A 73 42.11 38.04 -11.69
C ALA A 73 41.61 39.23 -12.53
N ASN A 74 41.09 38.99 -13.74
CA ASN A 74 40.72 40.03 -14.72
C ASN A 74 39.20 40.13 -14.94
N LEU A 75 38.42 40.10 -13.86
CA LEU A 75 36.97 40.32 -13.92
C LEU A 75 36.65 41.82 -14.12
N SER A 76 35.67 42.11 -14.97
CA SER A 76 35.21 43.48 -15.25
C SER A 76 34.57 44.10 -13.99
N PRO A 77 34.85 45.37 -13.66
CA PRO A 77 34.15 46.08 -12.58
C PRO A 77 32.62 46.23 -12.82
N LEU A 78 32.18 46.02 -14.07
CA LEU A 78 30.78 46.08 -14.49
C LEU A 78 30.02 44.76 -14.29
N THR A 79 30.68 43.74 -13.72
CA THR A 79 30.07 42.42 -13.49
C THR A 79 28.97 42.49 -12.43
N THR A 80 27.76 42.04 -12.78
CA THR A 80 26.58 41.98 -11.89
C THR A 80 26.25 40.56 -11.44
N TYR A 81 26.65 39.56 -12.21
CA TYR A 81 26.49 38.14 -11.93
C TYR A 81 27.83 37.43 -12.13
N LEU A 82 28.25 36.64 -11.14
CA LEU A 82 29.46 35.83 -11.21
C LEU A 82 29.19 34.41 -10.72
N ASP A 83 29.37 33.45 -11.61
CA ASP A 83 29.28 32.02 -11.30
C ASP A 83 30.66 31.37 -11.29
N LEU A 84 31.07 30.84 -10.14
CA LEU A 84 32.30 30.09 -9.92
C LEU A 84 31.98 28.67 -9.41
N SER A 85 30.76 28.19 -9.61
CA SER A 85 30.31 26.92 -9.07
C SER A 85 30.98 25.70 -9.71
N MET A 86 31.02 24.58 -8.98
CA MET A 86 31.56 23.29 -9.45
C MET A 86 33.02 23.40 -9.94
N ASN A 87 33.84 24.12 -9.18
CA ASN A 87 35.28 24.27 -9.44
C ASN A 87 36.09 23.62 -8.32
N ASN A 88 37.42 23.77 -8.38
CA ASN A 88 38.37 23.18 -7.42
C ASN A 88 39.01 24.25 -6.53
N ILE A 89 38.26 25.31 -6.20
CA ILE A 89 38.76 26.45 -5.41
C ILE A 89 38.79 26.05 -3.94
N SER A 90 39.97 26.12 -3.31
CA SER A 90 40.18 25.78 -1.91
C SER A 90 40.29 26.99 -0.97
N GLU A 91 40.71 28.13 -1.50
CA GLU A 91 40.86 29.38 -0.74
C GLU A 91 40.50 30.59 -1.62
N ILE A 92 39.86 31.60 -1.01
CA ILE A 92 39.62 32.90 -1.64
C ILE A 92 40.58 33.91 -1.01
N GLN A 93 41.44 34.49 -1.85
CA GLN A 93 42.40 35.50 -1.42
C GLN A 93 41.69 36.75 -0.86
N PRO A 94 42.25 37.40 0.19
CA PRO A 94 41.70 38.66 0.70
C PRO A 94 41.53 39.68 -0.43
N ARG A 95 40.42 40.40 -0.43
CA ARG A 95 40.06 41.40 -1.46
C ARG A 95 39.95 40.82 -2.89
N ALA A 96 39.72 39.53 -3.07
CA ALA A 96 39.52 38.95 -4.41
C ALA A 96 38.43 39.68 -5.22
N PHE A 97 37.36 40.13 -4.56
CA PHE A 97 36.21 40.76 -5.22
C PHE A 97 36.13 42.28 -5.05
N HIS A 98 37.18 42.94 -4.54
CA HIS A 98 37.12 44.34 -4.09
C HIS A 98 36.71 45.36 -5.16
N ARG A 99 36.88 45.06 -6.46
CA ARG A 99 36.51 45.96 -7.57
C ARG A 99 35.09 45.75 -8.09
N LEU A 100 34.42 44.68 -7.67
CA LEU A 100 33.12 44.24 -8.21
C LEU A 100 31.97 44.89 -7.43
N HIS A 101 31.95 46.21 -7.36
CA HIS A 101 30.96 46.95 -6.55
C HIS A 101 29.52 46.80 -7.04
N LEU A 102 29.33 46.43 -8.30
CA LEU A 102 28.02 46.23 -8.93
C LEU A 102 27.52 44.79 -8.84
N LEU A 103 28.32 43.88 -8.28
CA LEU A 103 27.96 42.46 -8.18
C LEU A 103 26.71 42.30 -7.31
N SER A 104 25.68 41.68 -7.88
CA SER A 104 24.40 41.43 -7.22
C SER A 104 24.24 39.97 -6.84
N GLU A 105 24.82 39.05 -7.61
CA GLU A 105 24.77 37.61 -7.33
C GLU A 105 26.16 36.99 -7.51
N LEU A 106 26.57 36.22 -6.49
CA LEU A 106 27.84 35.51 -6.45
C LEU A 106 27.58 34.05 -6.10
N ARG A 107 27.95 33.15 -7.01
CA ARG A 107 27.88 31.71 -6.80
C ARG A 107 29.26 31.11 -6.71
N ILE A 108 29.53 30.39 -5.62
CA ILE A 108 30.78 29.68 -5.37
C ILE A 108 30.46 28.29 -4.77
N SER A 109 29.34 27.70 -5.19
CA SER A 109 28.89 26.39 -4.68
C SER A 109 29.70 25.23 -5.28
N GLY A 110 29.76 24.08 -4.62
CA GLY A 110 30.44 22.91 -5.19
C GLY A 110 31.96 23.10 -5.34
N ASN A 111 32.60 23.78 -4.39
CA ASN A 111 34.05 23.99 -4.34
C ASN A 111 34.65 23.28 -3.11
N GLN A 112 35.92 23.52 -2.81
CA GLN A 112 36.65 22.90 -1.69
C GLN A 112 36.98 23.91 -0.59
N LEU A 113 36.13 24.94 -0.43
CA LEU A 113 36.37 26.01 0.53
C LEU A 113 36.17 25.49 1.95
N ARG A 114 37.18 25.68 2.81
CA ARG A 114 37.11 25.35 4.25
C ARG A 114 36.81 26.54 5.16
N TYR A 115 37.15 27.74 4.68
CA TYR A 115 36.98 28.99 5.43
C TYR A 115 36.92 30.18 4.47
N ILE A 116 36.10 31.17 4.79
CA ILE A 116 35.98 32.43 4.04
C ILE A 116 36.18 33.60 5.01
N SER A 117 37.31 34.28 4.89
CA SER A 117 37.58 35.50 5.67
C SER A 117 36.60 36.62 5.30
N GLY A 118 36.20 37.45 6.27
CA GLY A 118 35.44 38.67 6.00
C GLY A 118 36.10 39.60 4.99
N HIS A 119 37.43 39.62 4.95
CA HIS A 119 38.20 40.44 4.01
C HIS A 119 38.13 39.92 2.56
N ALA A 120 37.74 38.67 2.34
CA ALA A 120 37.61 38.11 0.99
C ALA A 120 36.43 38.74 0.22
N LEU A 121 35.32 38.98 0.92
CA LEU A 121 34.07 39.54 0.37
C LEU A 121 33.96 41.06 0.50
N GLN A 122 35.04 41.73 0.92
CA GLN A 122 35.05 43.18 1.11
C GLN A 122 34.81 43.92 -0.22
N GLY A 123 33.93 44.93 -0.20
CA GLY A 123 33.62 45.80 -1.35
C GLY A 123 32.36 45.43 -2.13
N LEU A 124 31.73 44.29 -1.80
CA LEU A 124 30.52 43.76 -2.42
C LEU A 124 29.23 44.39 -1.84
N HIS A 125 29.13 45.71 -1.88
CA HIS A 125 28.05 46.44 -1.21
C HIS A 125 26.66 46.24 -1.83
N ASN A 126 26.56 45.84 -3.10
CA ASN A 126 25.30 45.61 -3.82
C ASN A 126 24.89 44.13 -3.91
N LEU A 127 25.65 43.24 -3.26
CA LEU A 127 25.39 41.82 -3.30
C LEU A 127 24.06 41.52 -2.62
N LYS A 128 23.17 40.84 -3.35
CA LYS A 128 21.84 40.41 -2.89
C LYS A 128 21.80 38.92 -2.60
N VAL A 129 22.53 38.12 -3.40
CA VAL A 129 22.53 36.66 -3.29
C VAL A 129 23.97 36.15 -3.21
N LEU A 130 24.24 35.35 -2.18
CA LEU A 130 25.51 34.65 -1.99
C LEU A 130 25.25 33.15 -1.83
N MET A 131 25.81 32.36 -2.74
CA MET A 131 25.68 30.91 -2.77
C MET A 131 27.01 30.22 -2.43
N LEU A 132 27.06 29.54 -1.29
CA LEU A 132 28.24 28.84 -0.77
C LEU A 132 27.96 27.37 -0.44
N GLN A 133 26.84 26.83 -0.92
CA GLN A 133 26.44 25.46 -0.63
C GLN A 133 27.38 24.41 -1.24
N ASN A 134 27.38 23.20 -0.67
CA ASN A 134 28.22 22.09 -1.12
C ASN A 134 29.71 22.49 -1.15
N ASN A 135 30.19 23.04 -0.04
CA ASN A 135 31.61 23.30 0.21
C ASN A 135 32.07 22.47 1.43
N GLN A 136 33.24 22.75 1.97
CA GLN A 136 33.80 22.07 3.14
C GLN A 136 33.93 23.04 4.32
N LEU A 137 33.02 24.03 4.43
CA LEU A 137 33.14 25.08 5.44
C LEU A 137 32.98 24.46 6.84
N GLU A 138 34.05 24.51 7.64
CA GLU A 138 34.05 24.00 9.02
C GLU A 138 33.64 25.08 10.02
N ARG A 139 33.97 26.35 9.71
CA ARG A 139 33.69 27.51 10.56
C ARG A 139 33.44 28.78 9.75
N LEU A 140 32.63 29.66 10.31
CA LEU A 140 32.37 31.01 9.78
C LEU A 140 33.34 32.04 10.41
N PRO A 141 33.50 33.24 9.83
CA PRO A 141 34.49 34.21 10.32
C PRO A 141 34.12 34.81 11.70
N ASP A 142 35.01 34.62 12.67
CA ASP A 142 34.90 35.12 14.05
C ASP A 142 35.37 36.57 14.22
N ASP A 143 36.42 36.94 13.47
CA ASP A 143 37.29 38.11 13.68
C ASP A 143 36.91 39.29 12.77
N ALA A 144 36.53 38.99 11.53
CA ALA A 144 36.07 39.96 10.54
C ALA A 144 34.72 39.52 9.97
N PRO A 145 33.58 40.05 10.46
CA PRO A 145 32.26 39.67 9.96
C PRO A 145 32.07 40.14 8.52
N TRP A 146 31.17 39.47 7.79
CA TRP A 146 30.81 39.88 6.44
C TRP A 146 30.07 41.23 6.46
N ASP A 147 30.63 42.23 5.77
CA ASP A 147 30.02 43.54 5.59
C ASP A 147 29.28 43.61 4.26
N LEU A 148 28.09 43.00 4.21
CA LEU A 148 27.25 42.87 3.04
C LEU A 148 25.85 43.45 3.33
N PRO A 149 25.71 44.78 3.37
CA PRO A 149 24.53 45.44 3.92
C PRO A 149 23.24 45.21 3.11
N ASN A 150 23.35 44.87 1.83
CA ASN A 150 22.22 44.63 0.92
C ASN A 150 21.96 43.14 0.65
N LEU A 151 22.65 42.24 1.35
CA LEU A 151 22.46 40.80 1.17
C LEU A 151 21.07 40.40 1.63
N LEU A 152 20.33 39.73 0.74
CA LEU A 152 18.97 39.26 0.98
C LEU A 152 18.93 37.74 1.20
N SER A 153 19.86 37.01 0.59
CA SER A 153 19.82 35.56 0.45
C SER A 153 21.22 34.96 0.64
N LEU A 154 21.39 34.12 1.66
CA LEU A 154 22.67 33.51 2.01
C LEU A 154 22.52 31.99 2.16
N ARG A 155 23.10 31.25 1.20
CA ARG A 155 23.12 29.78 1.22
C ARG A 155 24.42 29.24 1.78
N LEU A 156 24.34 28.53 2.90
CA LEU A 156 25.44 27.84 3.57
C LEU A 156 25.13 26.34 3.77
N ASP A 157 24.13 25.84 3.06
CA ASP A 157 23.68 24.44 3.13
C ASP A 157 24.72 23.44 2.60
N ALA A 158 24.64 22.17 3.02
CA ALA A 158 25.57 21.11 2.63
C ALA A 158 27.04 21.51 2.89
N ASN A 159 27.36 21.82 4.15
CA ASN A 159 28.69 22.17 4.62
C ASN A 159 29.02 21.39 5.91
N LEU A 160 30.13 21.71 6.57
CA LEU A 160 30.61 21.02 7.77
C LEU A 160 30.54 21.91 9.01
N LEU A 161 29.63 22.89 9.04
CA LEU A 161 29.54 23.87 10.12
C LEU A 161 29.06 23.19 11.40
N SER A 162 29.84 23.32 12.47
CA SER A 162 29.49 22.81 13.80
C SER A 162 28.97 23.89 14.75
N GLU A 163 29.35 25.14 14.50
CA GLU A 163 28.93 26.31 15.26
C GLU A 163 28.81 27.55 14.36
N VAL A 164 27.99 28.51 14.79
CA VAL A 164 27.89 29.83 14.16
C VAL A 164 28.29 30.89 15.20
N PRO A 165 29.42 31.59 14.99
CA PRO A 165 29.92 32.62 15.89
C PRO A 165 28.97 33.83 15.99
N ALA A 166 28.84 34.41 17.18
CA ALA A 166 27.91 35.50 17.48
C ALA A 166 28.06 36.74 16.58
N GLY A 167 29.29 37.04 16.14
CA GLY A 167 29.58 38.22 15.32
C GLY A 167 29.27 38.08 13.84
N THR A 168 29.09 36.85 13.35
CA THR A 168 29.10 36.51 11.91
C THR A 168 28.12 37.36 11.10
N PHE A 169 26.90 37.54 11.61
CA PHE A 169 25.81 38.16 10.87
C PHE A 169 25.62 39.66 11.12
N ARG A 170 26.52 40.30 11.87
CA ARG A 170 26.36 41.72 12.28
C ARG A 170 26.29 42.71 11.10
N GLY A 171 26.91 42.37 9.97
CA GLY A 171 26.98 43.19 8.75
C GLY A 171 25.96 42.82 7.65
N VAL A 172 25.12 41.79 7.85
CA VAL A 172 24.11 41.31 6.86
C VAL A 172 22.68 41.57 7.34
N ARG A 173 22.38 42.81 7.75
CA ARG A 173 21.10 43.15 8.43
C ARG A 173 19.85 43.10 7.53
N SER A 174 20.04 43.11 6.21
CA SER A 174 18.96 43.05 5.23
C SER A 174 18.57 41.62 4.85
N LEU A 175 19.21 40.62 5.47
CA LEU A 175 19.02 39.21 5.12
C LEU A 175 17.56 38.79 5.35
N ARG A 176 16.99 38.11 4.36
CA ARG A 176 15.61 37.58 4.36
C ARG A 176 15.59 36.06 4.33
N HIS A 177 16.54 35.44 3.64
CA HIS A 177 16.61 33.98 3.50
C HIS A 177 17.99 33.48 3.96
N LEU A 178 17.98 32.52 4.88
CA LEU A 178 19.18 31.89 5.42
C LEU A 178 19.02 30.36 5.38
N TRP A 179 19.91 29.71 4.64
CA TRP A 179 19.97 28.25 4.56
C TRP A 179 21.20 27.74 5.30
N LEU A 180 20.98 26.97 6.35
CA LEU A 180 21.98 26.32 7.18
C LEU A 180 21.69 24.81 7.29
N ASP A 181 20.88 24.26 6.39
CA ASP A 181 20.55 22.84 6.36
C ASP A 181 21.73 21.97 5.93
N ASP A 182 21.68 20.69 6.27
CA ASP A 182 22.73 19.71 5.96
C ASP A 182 24.12 20.19 6.43
N ASN A 183 24.20 20.44 7.73
CA ASN A 183 25.41 20.85 8.44
C ASN A 183 25.56 19.99 9.72
N SER A 184 26.53 20.30 10.57
CA SER A 184 26.81 19.59 11.82
C SER A 184 26.47 20.42 13.07
N LEU A 185 25.50 21.33 12.99
CA LEU A 185 25.12 22.19 14.10
C LEU A 185 24.51 21.37 15.23
N THR A 186 25.03 21.53 16.45
CA THR A 186 24.54 20.81 17.64
C THR A 186 23.56 21.63 18.48
N LYS A 187 23.51 22.94 18.25
CA LYS A 187 22.70 23.91 19.01
C LYS A 187 22.25 25.05 18.09
N ILE A 188 21.15 25.71 18.47
CA ILE A 188 20.70 26.93 17.80
C ILE A 188 21.67 28.08 18.13
N PRO A 189 22.16 28.83 17.12
CA PRO A 189 23.08 29.95 17.33
C PRO A 189 22.36 31.25 17.69
N VAL A 190 21.71 31.26 18.87
CA VAL A 190 20.84 32.34 19.36
C VAL A 190 21.49 33.73 19.21
N THR A 191 22.73 33.87 19.69
CA THR A 191 23.45 35.16 19.70
C THR A 191 23.78 35.69 18.30
N ALA A 192 23.98 34.81 17.32
CA ALA A 192 24.22 35.21 15.94
C ALA A 192 22.91 35.64 15.26
N LEU A 193 21.81 34.92 15.53
CA LEU A 193 20.48 35.19 14.97
C LEU A 193 19.87 36.48 15.48
N ASP A 194 20.22 36.94 16.69
CA ASP A 194 19.77 38.23 17.24
C ASP A 194 20.08 39.44 16.33
N SER A 195 21.05 39.31 15.41
CA SER A 195 21.43 40.38 14.47
C SER A 195 20.56 40.43 13.20
N LEU A 196 19.54 39.57 13.05
CA LEU A 196 18.78 39.36 11.81
C LEU A 196 17.28 39.70 11.92
N PRO A 197 16.88 40.94 12.23
CA PRO A 197 15.47 41.30 12.42
C PRO A 197 14.62 41.24 11.15
N SER A 198 15.25 41.25 9.97
CA SER A 198 14.59 41.24 8.65
C SER A 198 14.37 39.83 8.09
N LEU A 199 14.80 38.79 8.81
CA LEU A 199 14.77 37.42 8.32
C LEU A 199 13.33 36.93 8.15
N GLN A 200 13.03 36.32 7.01
CA GLN A 200 11.69 35.86 6.61
C GLN A 200 11.63 34.34 6.51
N ALA A 201 12.69 33.68 6.02
CA ALA A 201 12.77 32.24 5.95
C ALA A 201 14.13 31.74 6.47
N MET A 202 14.09 30.69 7.28
CA MET A 202 15.29 30.04 7.79
C MET A 202 15.10 28.53 7.83
N THR A 203 16.13 27.80 7.40
CA THR A 203 16.21 26.36 7.58
C THR A 203 17.46 25.98 8.36
N LEU A 204 17.26 25.15 9.38
CA LEU A 204 18.27 24.50 10.20
C LEU A 204 18.06 22.97 10.13
N ALA A 205 17.40 22.49 9.08
CA ALA A 205 17.09 21.08 8.90
C ALA A 205 18.34 20.23 8.66
N LEU A 206 18.25 18.89 8.81
CA LEU A 206 19.39 17.99 8.59
C LEU A 206 20.64 18.43 9.39
N ASN A 207 20.46 18.70 10.67
CA ASN A 207 21.54 19.04 11.60
C ASN A 207 21.48 18.08 12.81
N GLN A 208 22.26 18.36 13.85
CA GLN A 208 22.35 17.53 15.06
C GLN A 208 21.84 18.30 16.29
N ILE A 209 20.84 19.18 16.10
CA ILE A 209 20.30 20.01 17.18
C ILE A 209 19.50 19.13 18.13
N THR A 210 19.82 19.21 19.42
CA THR A 210 19.20 18.37 20.47
C THR A 210 18.21 19.10 21.37
N HIS A 211 18.36 20.43 21.50
CA HIS A 211 17.55 21.24 22.39
C HIS A 211 17.32 22.65 21.84
N ILE A 212 16.10 23.16 21.99
CA ILE A 212 15.73 24.56 21.69
C ILE A 212 15.56 25.34 23.00
N PRO A 213 16.46 26.28 23.34
CA PRO A 213 16.34 27.07 24.56
C PRO A 213 15.20 28.09 24.50
N ASP A 214 14.73 28.56 25.65
CA ASP A 214 13.81 29.70 25.73
C ASP A 214 14.39 30.93 25.01
N TYR A 215 13.53 31.72 24.37
CA TYR A 215 13.90 32.97 23.71
C TYR A 215 14.90 32.81 22.55
N ALA A 216 15.06 31.59 21.99
CA ALA A 216 16.04 31.28 20.94
C ALA A 216 15.92 32.13 19.67
N PHE A 217 14.72 32.65 19.39
CA PHE A 217 14.41 33.41 18.18
C PHE A 217 13.78 34.78 18.47
N THR A 218 14.02 35.35 19.64
CA THR A 218 13.29 36.52 20.17
C THR A 218 13.26 37.71 19.23
N ASN A 219 14.35 37.99 18.52
CA ASN A 219 14.46 39.17 17.65
C ASN A 219 14.00 38.93 16.20
N LEU A 220 13.59 37.71 15.84
CA LEU A 220 13.21 37.32 14.48
C LEU A 220 11.72 37.59 14.19
N SER A 221 11.26 38.82 14.46
CA SER A 221 9.84 39.20 14.37
C SER A 221 9.22 39.13 12.96
N ALA A 222 10.06 39.19 11.91
CA ALA A 222 9.64 39.10 10.51
C ALA A 222 9.65 37.66 9.96
N LEU A 223 10.06 36.66 10.76
CA LEU A 223 10.21 35.29 10.30
C LEU A 223 8.83 34.69 10.03
N VAL A 224 8.67 34.13 8.83
CA VAL A 224 7.45 33.50 8.33
C VAL A 224 7.60 31.99 8.29
N VAL A 225 8.78 31.50 7.88
CA VAL A 225 9.05 30.07 7.70
C VAL A 225 10.26 29.65 8.53
N LEU A 226 10.08 28.62 9.35
CA LEU A 226 11.14 28.01 10.15
C LEU A 226 11.12 26.49 9.97
N HIS A 227 12.20 25.95 9.38
CA HIS A 227 12.40 24.52 9.23
C HIS A 227 13.47 24.01 10.20
N LEU A 228 13.09 23.02 11.01
CA LEU A 228 13.91 22.33 12.01
C LEU A 228 13.82 20.79 11.85
N HIS A 229 13.28 20.31 10.73
CA HIS A 229 13.10 18.89 10.49
C HIS A 229 14.42 18.12 10.36
N ASN A 230 14.40 16.80 10.53
CA ASN A 230 15.58 15.94 10.47
C ASN A 230 16.70 16.44 11.42
N ASN A 231 16.34 16.68 12.68
CA ASN A 231 17.27 16.96 13.75
C ASN A 231 17.12 15.89 14.85
N GLN A 232 17.76 16.09 16.00
CA GLN A 232 17.70 15.18 17.15
C GLN A 232 17.02 15.87 18.34
N ILE A 233 16.02 16.73 18.07
CA ILE A 233 15.43 17.59 19.10
C ILE A 233 14.63 16.72 20.06
N GLN A 234 15.11 16.61 21.29
CA GLN A 234 14.46 15.82 22.34
C GLN A 234 13.59 16.68 23.26
N SER A 235 13.98 17.94 23.45
CA SER A 235 13.30 18.87 24.36
C SER A 235 13.40 20.30 23.88
N MET A 236 12.44 21.14 24.31
CA MET A 236 12.41 22.57 24.03
C MET A 236 11.89 23.33 25.24
N GLY A 237 12.32 24.57 25.41
CA GLY A 237 11.79 25.47 26.43
C GLY A 237 10.34 25.89 26.14
N GLU A 238 9.57 26.21 27.17
CA GLU A 238 8.16 26.62 27.06
C GLU A 238 7.97 27.95 26.31
N ARG A 239 9.02 28.78 26.24
CA ARG A 239 9.05 30.09 25.57
C ARG A 239 10.08 30.14 24.44
N CYS A 240 10.42 28.98 23.86
CA CYS A 240 11.47 28.89 22.84
C CYS A 240 11.13 29.62 21.53
N PHE A 241 9.85 29.70 21.18
CA PHE A 241 9.35 30.40 19.98
C PHE A 241 8.80 31.81 20.26
N GLU A 242 8.99 32.33 21.48
CA GLU A 242 8.59 33.70 21.80
C GLU A 242 9.40 34.70 20.95
N GLY A 243 8.72 35.70 20.39
CA GLY A 243 9.30 36.67 19.44
C GLY A 243 8.94 36.43 17.96
N LEU A 244 8.53 35.21 17.60
CA LEU A 244 8.16 34.81 16.24
C LEU A 244 6.72 35.24 15.85
N HIS A 245 6.46 36.56 15.89
CA HIS A 245 5.12 37.13 15.70
C HIS A 245 4.52 36.97 14.29
N SER A 246 5.36 36.72 13.29
CA SER A 246 4.96 36.58 11.88
C SER A 246 4.99 35.15 11.36
N LEU A 247 5.26 34.16 12.22
CA LEU A 247 5.47 32.79 11.77
C LEU A 247 4.16 32.17 11.27
N GLU A 248 4.23 31.61 10.06
CA GLU A 248 3.13 30.95 9.38
C GLU A 248 3.39 29.44 9.22
N THR A 249 4.65 29.03 9.02
CA THR A 249 5.04 27.63 8.85
C THR A 249 6.13 27.26 9.86
N LEU A 250 5.86 26.21 10.65
CA LEU A 250 6.81 25.60 11.57
C LEU A 250 6.92 24.10 11.28
N ASP A 251 8.13 23.67 10.93
CA ASP A 251 8.42 22.27 10.65
C ASP A 251 9.39 21.68 11.70
N LEU A 252 8.87 20.77 12.53
CA LEU A 252 9.57 19.97 13.54
C LEU A 252 9.55 18.47 13.21
N ASN A 253 9.27 18.10 11.96
CA ASN A 253 9.15 16.71 11.53
C ASN A 253 10.47 15.94 11.69
N TYR A 254 10.41 14.61 11.85
CA TYR A 254 11.62 13.76 11.96
C TYR A 254 12.57 14.27 13.07
N ASN A 255 12.08 14.26 14.30
CA ASN A 255 12.82 14.63 15.50
C ASN A 255 12.53 13.60 16.61
N ASP A 256 13.09 13.81 17.79
CA ASP A 256 12.98 12.91 18.94
C ASP A 256 12.05 13.46 20.04
N LEU A 257 11.06 14.29 19.70
CA LEU A 257 10.20 14.96 20.67
C LEU A 257 9.38 13.93 21.44
N GLN A 258 9.44 13.98 22.77
CA GLN A 258 8.68 13.07 23.64
C GLN A 258 7.33 13.65 24.09
N GLU A 259 7.23 14.98 24.08
CA GLU A 259 6.07 15.72 24.57
C GLU A 259 5.58 16.72 23.52
N PHE A 260 4.28 17.05 23.59
CA PHE A 260 3.68 18.04 22.72
C PHE A 260 4.34 19.42 22.90
N PRO A 261 4.68 20.14 21.81
CA PRO A 261 5.38 21.42 21.90
C PRO A 261 4.46 22.56 22.36
N VAL A 262 4.24 22.70 23.67
CA VAL A 262 3.35 23.73 24.27
C VAL A 262 3.74 25.16 23.88
N ALA A 263 5.02 25.38 23.54
CA ALA A 263 5.55 26.67 23.11
C ALA A 263 4.87 27.24 21.85
N ILE A 264 4.19 26.42 21.03
CA ILE A 264 3.47 26.91 19.83
C ILE A 264 2.33 27.87 20.18
N ARG A 265 1.86 27.89 21.43
CA ARG A 265 0.72 28.70 21.87
C ARG A 265 0.89 30.21 21.59
N THR A 266 2.12 30.70 21.47
CA THR A 266 2.42 32.12 21.18
C THR A 266 2.28 32.46 19.69
N LEU A 267 2.26 31.46 18.80
CA LEU A 267 2.31 31.60 17.35
C LEU A 267 0.91 31.85 16.74
N SER A 268 0.37 33.04 16.96
CA SER A 268 -1.00 33.41 16.56
C SER A 268 -1.29 33.41 15.06
N LYS A 269 -0.25 33.49 14.21
CA LYS A 269 -0.36 33.48 12.74
C LYS A 269 -0.04 32.13 12.11
N LEU A 270 0.23 31.10 12.92
CA LEU A 270 0.62 29.79 12.42
C LEU A 270 -0.51 29.19 11.56
N GLN A 271 -0.16 28.79 10.35
CA GLN A 271 -1.05 28.18 9.35
C GLN A 271 -0.71 26.72 9.12
N GLU A 272 0.58 26.38 9.14
CA GLU A 272 1.08 25.02 8.92
C GLU A 272 2.01 24.61 10.07
N LEU A 273 1.73 23.43 10.62
CA LEU A 273 2.50 22.86 11.73
C LEU A 273 2.81 21.39 11.46
N GLY A 274 4.10 21.09 11.33
CA GLY A 274 4.62 19.73 11.24
C GLY A 274 5.32 19.31 12.53
N PHE A 275 4.94 18.16 13.08
CA PHE A 275 5.68 17.41 14.11
C PHE A 275 5.49 15.90 13.94
N HIS A 276 5.32 15.42 12.70
CA HIS A 276 5.22 13.99 12.41
C HIS A 276 6.57 13.29 12.57
N ASN A 277 6.59 11.95 12.64
CA ASN A 277 7.80 11.16 12.90
C ASN A 277 8.55 11.65 14.15
N ASN A 278 7.84 11.66 15.28
CA ASN A 278 8.36 12.00 16.60
C ASN A 278 7.89 10.95 17.63
N ASN A 279 8.23 11.12 18.90
CA ASN A 279 7.90 10.20 19.98
C ASN A 279 6.77 10.72 20.90
N ILE A 280 5.88 11.58 20.38
CA ILE A 280 4.84 12.24 21.16
C ILE A 280 3.70 11.27 21.48
N LYS A 281 3.41 11.12 22.77
CA LYS A 281 2.40 10.16 23.26
C LYS A 281 1.02 10.75 23.47
N ALA A 282 0.91 12.06 23.61
CA ALA A 282 -0.35 12.70 23.95
C ALA A 282 -0.47 14.11 23.37
N ILE A 283 -1.67 14.44 22.88
CA ILE A 283 -2.06 15.81 22.55
C ILE A 283 -2.92 16.34 23.71
N PRO A 284 -2.49 17.39 24.42
CA PRO A 284 -3.19 17.87 25.61
C PRO A 284 -4.49 18.60 25.29
N GLU A 285 -5.31 18.83 26.31
CA GLU A 285 -6.49 19.70 26.23
C GLU A 285 -6.08 21.12 25.80
N ARG A 286 -6.90 21.75 24.94
CA ARG A 286 -6.65 23.11 24.41
C ARG A 286 -5.27 23.28 23.75
N ALA A 287 -4.73 22.21 23.17
CA ALA A 287 -3.42 22.19 22.51
C ALA A 287 -3.20 23.34 21.52
N PHE A 288 -4.19 23.63 20.67
CA PHE A 288 -4.07 24.61 19.58
C PHE A 288 -4.81 25.93 19.84
N VAL A 289 -5.18 26.23 21.09
CA VAL A 289 -5.96 27.44 21.43
C VAL A 289 -5.27 28.76 21.02
N GLY A 290 -3.95 28.76 20.93
CA GLY A 290 -3.15 29.91 20.50
C GLY A 290 -3.04 30.08 19.00
N ASN A 291 -3.51 29.11 18.20
CA ASN A 291 -3.19 28.97 16.77
C ASN A 291 -4.46 28.89 15.90
N PRO A 292 -5.35 29.91 15.92
CA PRO A 292 -6.65 29.85 15.25
C PRO A 292 -6.58 29.88 13.71
N GLN A 293 -5.40 30.13 13.13
CA GLN A 293 -5.20 30.21 11.68
C GLN A 293 -4.71 28.89 11.06
N LEU A 294 -4.56 27.83 11.86
CA LEU A 294 -4.08 26.53 11.38
C LEU A 294 -5.01 25.98 10.29
N GLN A 295 -4.38 25.57 9.19
CA GLN A 295 -4.99 24.96 8.01
C GLN A 295 -4.60 23.48 7.91
N THR A 296 -3.34 23.19 8.21
CA THR A 296 -2.74 21.86 8.13
C THR A 296 -1.94 21.55 9.39
N ILE A 297 -2.09 20.32 9.90
CA ILE A 297 -1.34 19.83 11.05
C ILE A 297 -0.86 18.42 10.72
N HIS A 298 0.44 18.21 10.64
CA HIS A 298 1.05 16.91 10.35
C HIS A 298 1.63 16.33 11.64
N PHE A 299 1.02 15.28 12.17
CA PHE A 299 1.49 14.61 13.39
C PHE A 299 1.45 13.08 13.30
N TYR A 300 1.29 12.52 12.10
CA TYR A 300 1.37 11.07 11.84
C TYR A 300 2.73 10.50 12.27
N GLU A 301 2.85 9.16 12.32
CA GLU A 301 4.07 8.50 12.83
C GLU A 301 4.52 9.02 14.21
N ASN A 302 3.55 9.36 15.07
CA ASN A 302 3.75 9.54 16.50
C ASN A 302 2.96 8.47 17.24
N PRO A 303 3.48 7.91 18.34
CA PRO A 303 2.78 6.93 19.16
C PRO A 303 1.71 7.59 20.04
N ILE A 304 0.79 8.37 19.45
CA ILE A 304 -0.26 9.11 20.15
C ILE A 304 -1.24 8.11 20.74
N GLN A 305 -1.31 8.06 22.07
CA GLN A 305 -2.23 7.23 22.82
C GLN A 305 -3.45 8.04 23.25
N PHE A 306 -3.27 9.30 23.65
CA PHE A 306 -4.30 10.16 24.22
C PHE A 306 -4.44 11.49 23.46
N VAL A 307 -5.67 11.94 23.29
CA VAL A 307 -6.01 13.25 22.73
C VAL A 307 -7.05 13.90 23.63
N GLY A 308 -6.79 15.13 24.07
CA GLY A 308 -7.74 15.91 24.85
C GLY A 308 -9.01 16.23 24.06
N LYS A 309 -10.16 16.20 24.72
CA LYS A 309 -11.48 16.42 24.09
C LYS A 309 -11.59 17.80 23.42
N SER A 310 -10.98 18.82 24.02
CA SER A 310 -10.95 20.21 23.52
C SER A 310 -9.70 20.55 22.71
N ALA A 311 -8.88 19.56 22.34
CA ALA A 311 -7.61 19.80 21.65
C ALA A 311 -7.80 20.55 20.32
N PHE A 312 -8.81 20.16 19.54
CA PHE A 312 -9.08 20.64 18.17
C PHE A 312 -10.28 21.59 18.07
N GLN A 313 -10.64 22.28 19.16
CA GLN A 313 -11.69 23.31 19.14
C GLN A 313 -11.19 24.61 18.49
N PHE A 314 -12.11 25.36 17.88
CA PHE A 314 -11.88 26.71 17.34
C PHE A 314 -10.78 26.78 16.28
N LEU A 315 -10.70 25.79 15.40
CA LEU A 315 -9.81 25.78 14.23
C LEU A 315 -10.62 25.97 12.94
N PRO A 316 -11.15 27.17 12.67
CA PRO A 316 -12.12 27.40 11.60
C PRO A 316 -11.54 27.22 10.19
N LYS A 317 -10.22 27.09 10.04
CA LYS A 317 -9.52 26.91 8.78
C LYS A 317 -8.94 25.50 8.59
N LEU A 318 -9.09 24.60 9.56
CA LEU A 318 -8.55 23.26 9.45
C LEU A 318 -9.35 22.45 8.43
N HIS A 319 -8.66 21.91 7.42
CA HIS A 319 -9.27 21.11 6.35
C HIS A 319 -9.23 19.61 6.63
N THR A 320 -8.11 19.13 7.16
CA THR A 320 -7.85 17.70 7.37
C THR A 320 -7.49 17.43 8.81
N LEU A 321 -8.15 16.44 9.42
CA LEU A 321 -7.79 15.91 10.73
C LEU A 321 -7.68 14.39 10.64
N SER A 322 -6.48 13.86 10.84
CA SER A 322 -6.20 12.42 10.79
C SER A 322 -5.59 11.95 12.11
N LEU A 323 -6.29 11.05 12.80
CA LEU A 323 -5.92 10.48 14.08
C LEU A 323 -5.98 8.96 13.98
N ASN A 324 -4.81 8.33 13.82
CA ASN A 324 -4.70 6.88 13.66
C ASN A 324 -4.05 6.26 14.90
N GLY A 325 -4.64 5.18 15.44
CA GLY A 325 -4.01 4.39 16.50
C GLY A 325 -4.11 4.99 17.91
N ALA A 326 -4.99 5.97 18.11
CA ALA A 326 -5.19 6.64 19.40
C ALA A 326 -6.07 5.80 20.35
N THR A 327 -5.51 4.69 20.84
CA THR A 327 -6.22 3.64 21.59
C THR A 327 -6.90 4.09 22.90
N GLN A 328 -6.52 5.23 23.50
CA GLN A 328 -7.16 5.72 24.72
C GLN A 328 -8.33 6.69 24.45
N ILE A 329 -8.59 7.05 23.19
CA ILE A 329 -9.76 7.85 22.83
C ILE A 329 -11.01 6.96 22.98
N ARG A 330 -11.84 7.26 23.98
CA ARG A 330 -13.13 6.58 24.24
C ARG A 330 -14.34 7.39 23.78
N GLU A 331 -14.18 8.71 23.70
CA GLU A 331 -15.22 9.65 23.28
C GLU A 331 -14.75 10.42 22.07
N PHE A 332 -15.69 10.78 21.20
CA PHE A 332 -15.42 11.60 20.02
C PHE A 332 -14.93 13.01 20.44
N PRO A 333 -13.90 13.56 19.76
CA PRO A 333 -13.36 14.89 20.09
C PRO A 333 -14.38 16.00 19.84
N ASP A 334 -14.37 17.05 20.67
CA ASP A 334 -15.23 18.21 20.47
C ASP A 334 -14.62 19.14 19.40
N LEU A 335 -15.31 19.24 18.26
CA LEU A 335 -14.88 20.00 17.08
C LEU A 335 -15.63 21.34 16.96
N LYS A 336 -16.17 21.86 18.06
CA LYS A 336 -16.84 23.16 18.08
C LYS A 336 -15.95 24.28 17.52
N GLY A 337 -16.45 24.97 16.51
CA GLY A 337 -15.75 26.06 15.83
C GLY A 337 -14.78 25.62 14.72
N THR A 338 -14.64 24.32 14.47
CA THR A 338 -13.79 23.72 13.43
C THR A 338 -14.65 23.31 12.23
N THR A 339 -15.29 24.30 11.60
CA THR A 339 -16.37 24.09 10.62
C THR A 339 -15.93 23.90 9.17
N SER A 340 -14.64 24.08 8.87
CA SER A 340 -14.08 23.91 7.52
C SER A 340 -13.51 22.53 7.24
N LEU A 341 -13.70 21.58 8.14
CA LEU A 341 -13.18 20.24 7.99
C LEU A 341 -13.82 19.53 6.79
N GLU A 342 -12.97 19.00 5.92
CA GLU A 342 -13.35 18.25 4.71
C GLU A 342 -13.03 16.77 4.87
N ILE A 343 -11.92 16.44 5.54
CA ILE A 343 -11.47 15.06 5.76
C ILE A 343 -11.31 14.83 7.27
N LEU A 344 -12.05 13.85 7.80
CA LEU A 344 -11.92 13.38 9.17
C LEU A 344 -11.61 11.88 9.17
N THR A 345 -10.43 11.55 9.67
CA THR A 345 -10.00 10.16 9.87
C THR A 345 -9.74 9.95 11.36
N LEU A 346 -10.44 9.00 11.97
CA LEU A 346 -10.24 8.61 13.37
C LEU A 346 -10.31 7.09 13.50
N THR A 347 -9.18 6.42 13.26
CA THR A 347 -9.12 4.95 13.15
C THR A 347 -8.41 4.31 14.33
N ARG A 348 -8.72 3.03 14.59
CA ARG A 348 -8.05 2.21 15.63
C ARG A 348 -8.13 2.87 17.02
N ALA A 349 -9.27 3.50 17.31
CA ALA A 349 -9.59 4.09 18.60
C ALA A 349 -10.65 3.25 19.34
N GLY A 350 -10.95 3.62 20.59
CA GLY A 350 -11.94 2.94 21.42
C GLY A 350 -13.32 3.60 21.36
N LEU A 351 -13.70 4.23 20.24
CA LEU A 351 -14.98 4.94 20.15
C LEU A 351 -16.15 3.97 20.18
N SER A 352 -17.11 4.21 21.08
CA SER A 352 -18.36 3.43 21.17
C SER A 352 -19.57 4.09 20.51
N ALA A 353 -19.57 5.42 20.39
CA ALA A 353 -20.68 6.18 19.84
C ALA A 353 -20.22 7.52 19.23
N LEU A 354 -21.04 8.03 18.30
CA LEU A 354 -20.86 9.34 17.68
C LEU A 354 -21.86 10.37 18.24
N PRO A 355 -21.48 11.66 18.31
CA PRO A 355 -22.40 12.71 18.76
C PRO A 355 -23.52 12.94 17.74
N LEU A 356 -24.73 13.22 18.24
CA LEU A 356 -25.92 13.44 17.40
C LEU A 356 -25.83 14.71 16.54
N ASP A 357 -25.07 15.70 17.01
CA ASP A 357 -24.84 17.00 16.36
C ASP A 357 -23.57 17.02 15.49
N LEU A 358 -22.94 15.87 15.23
CA LEU A 358 -21.72 15.75 14.42
C LEU A 358 -21.82 16.53 13.10
N CYS A 359 -22.91 16.31 12.36
CA CYS A 359 -23.14 16.94 11.07
C CYS A 359 -23.61 18.39 11.15
N GLU A 360 -24.08 18.85 12.31
CA GLU A 360 -24.29 20.28 12.55
C GLU A 360 -22.96 21.01 12.73
N GLN A 361 -21.96 20.34 13.33
CA GLN A 361 -20.62 20.87 13.53
C GLN A 361 -19.77 20.84 12.24
N LEU A 362 -19.94 19.81 11.40
CA LEU A 362 -19.09 19.53 10.23
C LEU A 362 -19.87 19.55 8.89
N PRO A 363 -20.43 20.70 8.46
CA PRO A 363 -21.29 20.77 7.27
C PRO A 363 -20.53 20.58 5.94
N ARG A 364 -19.20 20.73 5.95
CA ARG A 364 -18.33 20.62 4.76
C ARG A 364 -17.64 19.26 4.62
N LEU A 365 -17.94 18.33 5.52
CA LEU A 365 -17.27 17.04 5.55
C LEU A 365 -17.53 16.27 4.24
N SER A 366 -16.45 15.85 3.59
CA SER A 366 -16.44 15.08 2.34
C SER A 366 -16.04 13.63 2.57
N VAL A 367 -15.08 13.38 3.46
CA VAL A 367 -14.60 12.04 3.80
C VAL A 367 -14.69 11.84 5.31
N LEU A 368 -15.36 10.76 5.72
CA LEU A 368 -15.45 10.33 7.10
C LEU A 368 -14.94 8.89 7.23
N GLU A 369 -13.79 8.71 7.87
CA GLU A 369 -13.16 7.42 8.08
C GLU A 369 -13.07 7.12 9.59
N LEU A 370 -13.80 6.11 10.04
CA LEU A 370 -13.95 5.72 11.44
C LEU A 370 -13.73 4.21 11.63
N SER A 371 -12.93 3.59 10.77
CA SER A 371 -12.62 2.17 10.81
C SER A 371 -11.94 1.71 12.11
N TYR A 372 -12.08 0.42 12.41
CA TYR A 372 -11.44 -0.23 13.56
C TYR A 372 -11.77 0.47 14.90
N ASN A 373 -13.03 0.83 15.11
CA ASN A 373 -13.55 1.36 16.37
C ASN A 373 -14.50 0.34 17.03
N GLN A 374 -15.30 0.78 18.00
CA GLN A 374 -16.28 -0.04 18.72
C GLN A 374 -17.70 0.54 18.58
N ILE A 375 -17.99 1.22 17.46
CA ILE A 375 -19.24 1.95 17.27
C ILE A 375 -20.40 0.96 17.14
N GLU A 376 -21.43 1.12 17.98
CA GLU A 376 -22.64 0.28 17.97
C GLU A 376 -23.81 0.92 17.22
N ASP A 377 -24.05 2.22 17.46
CA ASP A 377 -25.18 2.98 16.91
C ASP A 377 -24.69 4.17 16.07
N LEU A 378 -25.35 4.43 14.94
CA LEU A 378 -25.05 5.54 14.05
C LEU A 378 -26.08 6.67 14.18
N PRO A 379 -25.65 7.95 14.19
CA PRO A 379 -26.55 9.09 14.12
C PRO A 379 -27.07 9.29 12.69
N SER A 380 -27.91 10.31 12.49
CA SER A 380 -28.29 10.75 11.14
C SER A 380 -27.19 11.62 10.54
N PHE A 381 -26.75 11.27 9.33
CA PHE A 381 -25.78 12.05 8.57
C PHE A 381 -26.41 13.11 7.65
N TYR A 382 -27.72 13.34 7.75
CA TYR A 382 -28.50 14.20 6.85
C TYR A 382 -27.89 15.60 6.60
N HIS A 383 -27.34 16.23 7.65
CA HIS A 383 -26.75 17.57 7.55
C HIS A 383 -25.37 17.60 6.89
N CYS A 384 -24.70 16.45 6.76
CA CYS A 384 -23.40 16.31 6.08
C CYS A 384 -23.58 16.07 4.57
N SER A 385 -24.31 16.96 3.88
CA SER A 385 -24.68 16.78 2.45
C SER A 385 -23.49 16.73 1.46
N ALA A 386 -22.31 17.17 1.88
CA ALA A 386 -21.09 17.14 1.09
C ALA A 386 -20.36 15.79 1.13
N LEU A 387 -20.79 14.83 1.96
CA LEU A 387 -20.13 13.53 2.10
C LEU A 387 -20.10 12.77 0.78
N GLN A 388 -18.90 12.30 0.44
CA GLN A 388 -18.59 11.49 -0.73
C GLN A 388 -18.16 10.08 -0.32
N GLU A 389 -17.47 9.94 0.81
CA GLU A 389 -16.92 8.66 1.26
C GLU A 389 -17.14 8.48 2.77
N ILE A 390 -17.63 7.31 3.14
CA ILE A 390 -17.82 6.90 4.54
C ILE A 390 -17.19 5.52 4.73
N GLY A 391 -16.19 5.44 5.60
CA GLY A 391 -15.57 4.20 6.09
C GLY A 391 -15.98 3.93 7.54
N LEU A 392 -16.66 2.81 7.75
CA LEU A 392 -17.16 2.36 9.06
C LEU A 392 -16.83 0.87 9.29
N GLN A 393 -15.86 0.33 8.57
CA GLN A 393 -15.45 -1.06 8.65
C GLN A 393 -14.85 -1.42 10.01
N HIS A 394 -14.95 -2.69 10.40
CA HIS A 394 -14.44 -3.19 11.68
C HIS A 394 -15.01 -2.42 12.88
N ASN A 395 -16.33 -2.25 12.92
CA ASN A 395 -17.09 -1.69 14.05
C ASN A 395 -18.06 -2.74 14.62
N GLN A 396 -19.00 -2.32 15.47
CA GLN A 396 -19.97 -3.19 16.14
C GLN A 396 -21.42 -2.85 15.76
N ILE A 397 -21.61 -2.28 14.56
CA ILE A 397 -22.90 -1.76 14.11
C ILE A 397 -23.87 -2.94 13.90
N ARG A 398 -25.10 -2.82 14.43
CA ARG A 398 -26.11 -3.90 14.35
C ARG A 398 -27.28 -3.60 13.40
N ARG A 399 -27.63 -2.33 13.24
CA ARG A 399 -28.79 -1.93 12.42
C ARG A 399 -28.55 -0.61 11.72
N ILE A 400 -29.18 -0.44 10.56
CA ILE A 400 -29.18 0.81 9.80
C ILE A 400 -30.61 1.30 9.65
N GLU A 401 -30.89 2.47 10.21
CA GLU A 401 -32.20 3.10 10.21
C GLU A 401 -32.44 3.88 8.91
N SER A 402 -33.70 4.23 8.62
CA SER A 402 -34.08 5.00 7.41
C SER A 402 -33.46 6.40 7.37
N SER A 403 -33.16 6.98 8.52
CA SER A 403 -32.63 8.34 8.67
C SER A 403 -31.10 8.40 8.63
N THR A 404 -30.39 7.27 8.74
CA THR A 404 -28.93 7.25 8.90
C THR A 404 -28.23 7.88 7.70
N PHE A 405 -28.52 7.41 6.47
CA PHE A 405 -27.87 7.87 5.22
C PHE A 405 -28.80 8.70 4.33
N GLN A 406 -29.86 9.28 4.91
CA GLN A 406 -30.86 10.01 4.15
C GLN A 406 -30.30 11.30 3.54
N GLN A 407 -30.65 11.60 2.28
CA GLN A 407 -30.25 12.79 1.50
C GLN A 407 -28.74 12.93 1.21
N LEU A 408 -27.93 11.88 1.42
CA LEU A 408 -26.51 11.88 1.02
C LEU A 408 -26.35 11.68 -0.50
N THR A 409 -26.80 12.66 -1.28
CA THR A 409 -26.84 12.58 -2.75
C THR A 409 -25.45 12.62 -3.40
N SER A 410 -24.43 13.11 -2.69
CA SER A 410 -23.03 13.17 -3.14
C SER A 410 -22.23 11.90 -2.81
N LEU A 411 -22.79 10.98 -2.01
CA LEU A 411 -22.08 9.81 -1.52
C LEU A 411 -21.78 8.84 -2.66
N ARG A 412 -20.51 8.45 -2.81
CA ARG A 412 -19.99 7.58 -3.86
C ARG A 412 -19.54 6.22 -3.33
N ALA A 413 -18.99 6.21 -2.12
CA ALA A 413 -18.42 5.03 -1.46
C ALA A 413 -18.95 4.91 -0.04
N LEU A 414 -19.41 3.72 0.31
CA LEU A 414 -19.83 3.35 1.66
C LEU A 414 -19.26 1.98 2.01
N ASP A 415 -18.38 1.95 3.01
CA ASP A 415 -17.83 0.72 3.57
C ASP A 415 -18.39 0.48 4.97
N LEU A 416 -19.10 -0.64 5.11
CA LEU A 416 -19.72 -1.14 6.34
C LEU A 416 -19.29 -2.60 6.61
N SER A 417 -18.18 -3.02 6.01
CA SER A 417 -17.66 -4.38 6.15
C SER A 417 -17.26 -4.69 7.60
N TRP A 418 -17.20 -5.98 7.94
CA TRP A 418 -16.77 -6.46 9.25
C TRP A 418 -17.51 -5.80 10.42
N ASN A 419 -18.84 -5.75 10.30
CA ASN A 419 -19.74 -5.29 11.36
C ASN A 419 -20.65 -6.46 11.81
N MET A 420 -21.67 -6.15 12.61
CA MET A 420 -22.66 -7.13 13.06
C MET A 420 -24.05 -6.79 12.53
N ILE A 421 -24.16 -6.25 11.32
CA ILE A 421 -25.42 -5.71 10.80
C ILE A 421 -26.38 -6.86 10.52
N GLU A 422 -27.51 -6.87 11.24
CA GLU A 422 -28.58 -7.86 11.11
C GLU A 422 -29.72 -7.35 10.21
N TRP A 423 -29.96 -6.03 10.23
CA TRP A 423 -31.09 -5.43 9.54
C TRP A 423 -30.79 -4.03 9.00
N ILE A 424 -31.24 -3.79 7.77
CA ILE A 424 -31.16 -2.50 7.09
C ILE A 424 -32.59 -2.12 6.70
N HIS A 425 -33.03 -0.91 7.07
CA HIS A 425 -34.35 -0.42 6.70
C HIS A 425 -34.49 -0.33 5.16
N PRO A 426 -35.65 -0.69 4.56
CA PRO A 426 -35.86 -0.68 3.10
C PRO A 426 -35.49 0.64 2.40
N ASP A 427 -35.81 1.77 3.03
CA ASP A 427 -35.53 3.11 2.49
C ASP A 427 -34.16 3.70 2.89
N ALA A 428 -33.32 2.96 3.63
CA ALA A 428 -32.04 3.50 4.14
C ALA A 428 -31.09 3.97 3.03
N PHE A 429 -31.11 3.30 1.87
CA PHE A 429 -30.26 3.62 0.71
C PHE A 429 -31.01 4.33 -0.42
N ALA A 430 -32.32 4.60 -0.26
CA ALA A 430 -33.17 5.08 -1.35
C ALA A 430 -32.72 6.43 -1.94
N SER A 431 -32.10 7.30 -1.13
CA SER A 431 -31.62 8.62 -1.55
C SER A 431 -30.17 8.65 -2.06
N LEU A 432 -29.45 7.52 -2.07
CA LEU A 432 -28.03 7.44 -2.41
C LEU A 432 -27.78 7.36 -3.92
N LEU A 433 -28.25 8.38 -4.66
CA LEU A 433 -28.30 8.37 -6.14
C LEU A 433 -26.91 8.33 -6.82
N SER A 434 -25.86 8.81 -6.15
CA SER A 434 -24.48 8.81 -6.66
C SER A 434 -23.65 7.64 -6.17
N LEU A 435 -24.24 6.70 -5.41
CA LEU A 435 -23.49 5.61 -4.81
C LEU A 435 -23.00 4.67 -5.90
N THR A 436 -21.68 4.51 -5.95
CA THR A 436 -20.99 3.65 -6.92
C THR A 436 -20.45 2.39 -6.29
N LYS A 437 -20.16 2.42 -4.98
CA LYS A 437 -19.58 1.30 -4.26
C LYS A 437 -20.20 1.11 -2.90
N LEU A 438 -20.48 -0.15 -2.60
CA LEU A 438 -21.03 -0.57 -1.33
C LEU A 438 -20.33 -1.85 -0.87
N ASP A 439 -19.69 -1.78 0.29
CA ASP A 439 -19.12 -2.95 0.96
C ASP A 439 -19.91 -3.27 2.23
N LEU A 440 -20.43 -4.49 2.30
CA LEU A 440 -21.18 -5.06 3.41
C LEU A 440 -20.61 -6.44 3.78
N THR A 441 -19.35 -6.71 3.43
CA THR A 441 -18.64 -7.97 3.68
C THR A 441 -18.62 -8.31 5.17
N GLU A 442 -18.68 -9.60 5.51
CA GLU A 442 -18.61 -10.13 6.88
C GLU A 442 -19.59 -9.45 7.85
N ASN A 443 -20.88 -9.49 7.51
CA ASN A 443 -22.00 -9.05 8.34
C ASN A 443 -22.97 -10.21 8.61
N ARG A 444 -24.15 -9.91 9.18
CA ARG A 444 -25.20 -10.90 9.52
C ARG A 444 -26.49 -10.66 8.73
N LEU A 445 -26.36 -10.21 7.50
CA LEU A 445 -27.49 -9.83 6.67
C LEU A 445 -28.22 -11.07 6.13
N SER A 446 -29.55 -11.01 6.15
CA SER A 446 -30.44 -11.97 5.49
C SER A 446 -31.06 -11.42 4.20
N SER A 447 -31.10 -10.09 4.05
CA SER A 447 -31.59 -9.40 2.87
C SER A 447 -30.91 -8.03 2.74
N VAL A 448 -30.89 -7.48 1.53
CA VAL A 448 -30.32 -6.16 1.24
C VAL A 448 -31.36 -5.33 0.48
N PRO A 449 -31.65 -4.08 0.91
CA PRO A 449 -32.57 -3.23 0.18
C PRO A 449 -31.94 -2.75 -1.13
N VAL A 450 -32.70 -2.89 -2.23
CA VAL A 450 -32.23 -2.55 -3.58
C VAL A 450 -32.63 -1.14 -4.03
N ALA A 451 -33.53 -0.49 -3.29
CA ALA A 451 -33.99 0.85 -3.61
C ALA A 451 -32.82 1.85 -3.54
N GLY A 452 -32.62 2.61 -4.62
CA GLY A 452 -31.54 3.60 -4.73
C GLY A 452 -30.19 3.04 -5.17
N LEU A 453 -30.00 1.71 -5.21
CA LEU A 453 -28.70 1.07 -5.52
C LEU A 453 -28.44 0.80 -7.02
N GLY A 454 -29.33 1.25 -7.92
CA GLY A 454 -29.17 0.99 -9.37
C GLY A 454 -27.94 1.65 -10.02
N GLY A 455 -27.30 2.59 -9.32
CA GLY A 455 -26.05 3.25 -9.75
C GLY A 455 -24.76 2.48 -9.43
N LEU A 456 -24.85 1.39 -8.65
CA LEU A 456 -23.68 0.65 -8.16
C LEU A 456 -22.85 0.04 -9.30
N THR A 457 -21.54 0.06 -9.07
CA THR A 457 -20.51 -0.56 -9.91
C THR A 457 -19.76 -1.66 -9.15
N HIS A 458 -19.64 -1.52 -7.83
CA HIS A 458 -18.99 -2.50 -6.95
C HIS A 458 -19.93 -2.81 -5.79
N LEU A 459 -20.18 -4.10 -5.55
CA LEU A 459 -20.99 -4.58 -4.44
C LEU A 459 -20.31 -5.79 -3.79
N LYS A 460 -19.89 -5.63 -2.53
CA LYS A 460 -19.25 -6.71 -1.76
C LYS A 460 -20.18 -7.16 -0.63
N LEU A 461 -20.55 -8.45 -0.64
CA LEU A 461 -21.52 -9.09 0.26
C LEU A 461 -20.99 -10.40 0.86
N ARG A 462 -19.73 -10.75 0.59
CA ARG A 462 -19.10 -11.97 1.08
C ARG A 462 -19.24 -12.12 2.60
N GLY A 463 -19.34 -13.34 3.12
CA GLY A 463 -19.42 -13.60 4.57
C GLY A 463 -20.83 -13.51 5.18
N ASN A 464 -21.80 -12.91 4.48
CA ASN A 464 -23.20 -12.91 4.92
C ASN A 464 -23.87 -14.28 4.68
N THR A 465 -23.74 -15.21 5.63
CA THR A 465 -24.20 -16.60 5.46
C THR A 465 -25.71 -16.79 5.41
N ASP A 466 -26.50 -15.82 5.90
CA ASP A 466 -27.97 -15.91 5.84
C ASP A 466 -28.57 -15.26 4.59
N LEU A 467 -27.72 -14.70 3.71
CA LEU A 467 -28.13 -14.06 2.47
C LEU A 467 -28.15 -15.06 1.31
N TYR A 468 -29.27 -15.79 1.20
CA TYR A 468 -29.45 -16.84 0.18
C TYR A 468 -30.01 -16.32 -1.15
N ASP A 469 -30.71 -15.18 -1.15
CA ASP A 469 -31.40 -14.69 -2.33
C ASP A 469 -30.39 -14.21 -3.40
N ALA A 470 -30.67 -14.52 -4.66
CA ALA A 470 -29.90 -14.04 -5.80
C ALA A 470 -30.53 -12.77 -6.37
N PHE A 471 -29.71 -11.82 -6.79
CA PHE A 471 -30.18 -10.56 -7.39
C PHE A 471 -30.28 -10.66 -8.91
N SER A 472 -31.37 -10.14 -9.48
CA SER A 472 -31.50 -10.03 -10.94
C SER A 472 -30.50 -8.99 -11.49
N PRO A 473 -29.83 -9.26 -12.63
CA PRO A 473 -29.00 -8.30 -13.33
C PRO A 473 -29.72 -6.99 -13.69
N ASP A 474 -31.04 -7.03 -13.86
CA ASP A 474 -31.86 -5.86 -14.17
C ASP A 474 -31.85 -4.80 -13.05
N LEU A 475 -31.62 -5.23 -11.80
CA LEU A 475 -31.54 -4.34 -10.65
C LEU A 475 -30.23 -3.54 -10.62
N PHE A 476 -29.17 -4.06 -11.26
CA PHE A 476 -27.83 -3.50 -11.21
C PHE A 476 -27.22 -3.34 -12.60
N PRO A 477 -27.75 -2.42 -13.43
CA PRO A 477 -27.37 -2.29 -14.84
C PRO A 477 -25.94 -1.78 -15.06
N ARG A 478 -25.29 -1.20 -14.04
CA ARG A 478 -23.94 -0.63 -14.11
C ARG A 478 -22.89 -1.46 -13.36
N MET A 479 -23.26 -2.64 -12.89
CA MET A 479 -22.40 -3.48 -12.08
C MET A 479 -21.16 -3.91 -12.85
N ARG A 480 -20.01 -3.93 -12.18
CA ARG A 480 -18.72 -4.38 -12.71
C ARG A 480 -18.11 -5.46 -11.85
N VAL A 481 -18.14 -5.27 -10.52
CA VAL A 481 -17.55 -6.20 -9.56
C VAL A 481 -18.58 -6.58 -8.51
N MET A 482 -18.72 -7.88 -8.27
CA MET A 482 -19.55 -8.42 -7.19
C MET A 482 -18.81 -9.47 -6.39
N GLU A 483 -18.90 -9.38 -5.07
CA GLU A 483 -18.51 -10.47 -4.18
C GLU A 483 -19.75 -10.98 -3.46
N MET A 484 -20.11 -12.24 -3.68
CA MET A 484 -21.29 -12.87 -3.11
C MET A 484 -20.89 -13.90 -2.05
N PRO A 485 -21.74 -14.18 -1.04
CA PRO A 485 -21.50 -15.26 -0.09
C PRO A 485 -21.35 -16.63 -0.79
N TYR A 486 -22.13 -16.87 -1.85
CA TYR A 486 -22.20 -18.16 -2.51
C TYR A 486 -21.98 -18.07 -4.02
N ALA A 487 -21.38 -19.10 -4.60
CA ALA A 487 -21.05 -19.13 -6.02
C ALA A 487 -22.29 -19.17 -6.94
N TYR A 488 -23.39 -19.80 -6.50
CA TYR A 488 -24.59 -19.90 -7.33
C TYR A 488 -25.24 -18.53 -7.60
N GLN A 489 -25.08 -17.57 -6.69
CA GLN A 489 -25.57 -16.19 -6.86
C GLN A 489 -24.86 -15.49 -8.03
N CYS A 490 -23.60 -15.85 -8.29
CA CYS A 490 -22.84 -15.36 -9.44
C CYS A 490 -23.27 -15.99 -10.77
N CYS A 491 -24.00 -17.11 -10.77
CA CYS A 491 -24.39 -17.80 -12.01
C CYS A 491 -25.35 -16.95 -12.87
N VAL A 492 -26.17 -16.12 -12.24
CA VAL A 492 -27.16 -15.25 -12.92
C VAL A 492 -26.47 -14.19 -13.80
N TYR A 493 -25.20 -13.88 -13.54
CA TYR A 493 -24.43 -12.84 -14.22
C TYR A 493 -23.52 -13.36 -15.35
N GLY A 494 -23.70 -14.62 -15.78
CA GLY A 494 -22.96 -15.18 -16.91
C GLY A 494 -21.59 -15.76 -16.56
N SER A 495 -21.21 -15.83 -15.28
CA SER A 495 -19.97 -16.51 -14.84
C SER A 495 -19.96 -18.02 -15.11
N CYS A 496 -21.03 -18.59 -15.69
CA CYS A 496 -21.18 -20.00 -16.02
C CYS A 496 -20.63 -20.39 -17.40
N ASP A 497 -20.47 -19.44 -18.33
CA ASP A 497 -20.08 -19.75 -19.72
C ASP A 497 -18.61 -20.18 -19.86
N SER A 498 -17.82 -20.10 -18.78
CA SER A 498 -16.40 -20.50 -18.78
C SER A 498 -16.18 -22.00 -18.57
N TYR A 499 -17.23 -22.82 -18.39
CA TYR A 499 -17.12 -24.27 -18.28
C TYR A 499 -17.84 -24.99 -19.43
N LYS A 500 -17.44 -24.69 -20.67
CA LYS A 500 -17.58 -25.67 -21.77
C LYS A 500 -16.43 -26.66 -21.67
N PRO A 501 -16.69 -27.97 -21.50
CA PRO A 501 -15.63 -28.97 -21.55
C PRO A 501 -15.00 -28.94 -22.95
N ALA A 502 -13.69 -28.73 -23.00
CA ALA A 502 -12.91 -28.82 -24.23
C ALA A 502 -13.18 -30.17 -24.91
N GLY A 503 -13.91 -30.14 -26.02
CA GLY A 503 -14.39 -31.36 -26.65
C GLY A 503 -15.27 -31.17 -27.88
N GLN A 504 -15.03 -30.15 -28.72
CA GLN A 504 -15.40 -30.26 -30.14
C GLN A 504 -14.63 -29.22 -30.96
N TRP A 505 -13.84 -29.71 -31.90
CA TRP A 505 -13.25 -28.89 -32.95
C TRP A 505 -14.38 -28.38 -33.81
N ASP A 506 -14.56 -27.06 -33.86
CA ASP A 506 -14.93 -26.41 -35.10
C ASP A 506 -13.91 -25.31 -35.38
N THR A 507 -13.28 -25.50 -36.52
CA THR A 507 -12.24 -24.65 -37.08
C THR A 507 -12.97 -23.52 -37.76
N GLU A 508 -12.85 -22.29 -37.27
CA GLU A 508 -12.80 -21.13 -38.16
C GLU A 508 -12.12 -19.95 -37.46
N GLN A 509 -11.10 -19.45 -38.15
CA GLN A 509 -10.14 -18.43 -37.75
C GLN A 509 -10.79 -17.04 -37.60
N SER A 510 -10.30 -16.24 -36.64
CA SER A 510 -9.69 -14.95 -36.99
C SER A 510 -9.04 -14.26 -35.77
N ASN A 511 -7.71 -14.35 -35.71
CA ASN A 511 -6.73 -13.29 -35.42
C ASN A 511 -7.20 -12.09 -34.56
N THR A 512 -6.65 -11.95 -33.36
CA THR A 512 -5.48 -11.09 -33.07
C THR A 512 -5.09 -11.26 -31.60
N ASP A 513 -4.07 -12.06 -31.32
CA ASP A 513 -3.37 -12.08 -30.02
C ASP A 513 -1.88 -12.29 -30.28
N GLU A 514 -1.19 -11.19 -30.58
CA GLU A 514 0.21 -10.98 -30.25
C GLU A 514 0.33 -9.49 -29.91
N ASP A 515 0.29 -9.16 -28.62
CA ASP A 515 1.05 -8.08 -27.98
C ASP A 515 0.40 -7.65 -26.66
N LEU A 516 0.73 -8.33 -25.54
CA LEU A 516 0.84 -7.63 -24.25
C LEU A 516 1.58 -8.45 -23.18
N HIS A 517 2.85 -8.80 -23.42
CA HIS A 517 3.76 -9.17 -22.34
C HIS A 517 5.11 -8.48 -22.57
N LYS A 518 5.17 -7.20 -22.18
CA LYS A 518 6.35 -6.48 -21.68
C LYS A 518 6.06 -4.97 -21.64
N ARG A 519 5.99 -4.39 -20.44
CA ARG A 519 6.92 -3.32 -20.10
C ARG A 519 7.01 -3.03 -18.61
N THR A 520 8.26 -2.91 -18.22
CA THR A 520 8.88 -2.74 -16.91
C THR A 520 8.92 -1.26 -16.49
N VAL A 521 8.84 -1.03 -15.18
CA VAL A 521 9.48 0.01 -14.35
C VAL A 521 10.14 1.23 -15.06
N ALA A 522 9.63 2.42 -14.73
CA ALA A 522 10.35 3.71 -14.65
C ALA A 522 9.52 4.65 -13.72
N MET A 523 9.92 4.90 -12.47
CA MET A 523 10.78 6.00 -11.97
C MET A 523 10.13 7.42 -12.01
N TYR A 524 9.36 7.74 -10.94
CA TYR A 524 9.21 9.01 -10.14
C TYR A 524 8.83 10.37 -10.81
N PRO A 525 8.06 11.27 -10.11
CA PRO A 525 8.43 11.88 -8.83
C PRO A 525 7.39 11.89 -7.69
N ILE A 526 7.98 11.92 -6.50
CA ILE A 526 7.50 12.14 -5.12
C ILE A 526 6.34 13.13 -5.02
N HIS A 527 5.23 12.70 -4.40
CA HIS A 527 4.38 13.51 -3.53
C HIS A 527 4.18 12.76 -2.21
N THR A 528 4.20 13.54 -1.14
CA THR A 528 4.54 13.22 0.24
C THR A 528 3.67 12.15 0.91
N ASP A 529 4.35 11.28 1.64
CA ASP A 529 3.83 10.22 2.50
C ASP A 529 2.77 10.72 3.49
N THR A 530 1.57 10.21 3.31
CA THR A 530 0.55 10.05 4.33
C THR A 530 0.37 8.55 4.46
N HIS A 531 0.73 7.98 5.62
CA HIS A 531 0.55 6.56 5.91
C HIS A 531 -0.96 6.28 6.00
N TYR A 532 -1.55 6.06 4.83
CA TYR A 532 -2.96 5.82 4.57
C TYR A 532 -3.31 4.34 4.79
N ASP A 533 -4.52 4.06 5.25
CA ASP A 533 -5.02 2.70 5.45
C ASP A 533 -5.10 2.00 4.08
N PRO A 534 -4.33 0.91 3.85
CA PRO A 534 -4.24 0.28 2.53
C PRO A 534 -5.58 -0.25 2.00
N ASP A 535 -6.56 -0.49 2.88
CA ASP A 535 -7.88 -1.01 2.53
C ASP A 535 -8.71 0.01 1.72
N LEU A 536 -8.61 1.32 2.01
CA LEU A 536 -9.36 2.36 1.29
C LEU A 536 -8.72 2.72 -0.05
N GLU A 537 -7.39 2.65 -0.16
CA GLU A 537 -6.67 2.79 -1.44
C GLU A 537 -6.85 1.56 -2.33
N GLU A 538 -6.85 0.32 -1.80
CA GLU A 538 -7.22 -0.88 -2.58
C GLU A 538 -8.64 -0.72 -3.13
N PHE A 539 -9.56 -0.23 -2.30
CA PHE A 539 -10.89 0.14 -2.74
C PHE A 539 -10.82 1.19 -3.85
N GLN A 540 -10.08 2.28 -3.74
CA GLN A 540 -9.98 3.30 -4.80
C GLN A 540 -9.22 2.83 -6.07
N LEU A 541 -8.22 1.97 -5.96
CA LEU A 541 -7.43 1.44 -7.08
C LEU A 541 -8.27 0.50 -7.97
N GLU A 542 -9.23 -0.24 -7.40
CA GLU A 542 -10.24 -0.98 -8.18
C GLU A 542 -11.08 -0.04 -9.10
N ILE A 543 -11.19 1.27 -8.78
CA ILE A 543 -11.88 2.26 -9.64
C ILE A 543 -11.20 2.39 -11.00
N GLU A 544 -9.86 2.41 -11.00
CA GLU A 544 -9.09 2.64 -12.24
C GLU A 544 -9.03 1.38 -13.09
N GLU A 545 -8.90 0.21 -12.48
CA GLU A 545 -8.81 -1.08 -13.18
C GLU A 545 -10.15 -1.50 -13.83
N SER A 546 -11.29 -1.20 -13.18
CA SER A 546 -12.62 -1.54 -13.67
C SER A 546 -13.07 -0.77 -14.92
N LYS A 547 -12.37 0.31 -15.33
CA LYS A 547 -12.71 1.07 -16.56
C LYS A 547 -12.44 0.30 -17.85
N LEU A 548 -11.69 -0.80 -17.81
CA LEU A 548 -11.31 -1.58 -19.00
C LEU A 548 -12.15 -2.84 -19.26
N GLN A 549 -12.99 -3.30 -18.32
CA GLN A 549 -13.69 -4.58 -18.43
C GLN A 549 -15.16 -4.42 -18.86
N THR A 550 -15.56 -5.18 -19.90
CA THR A 550 -16.94 -5.19 -20.44
C THR A 550 -17.84 -6.26 -19.83
N SER A 551 -17.31 -7.18 -19.04
CA SER A 551 -18.05 -8.27 -18.37
C SER A 551 -18.02 -8.12 -16.85
N VAL A 552 -19.12 -8.48 -16.17
CA VAL A 552 -19.22 -8.42 -14.70
C VAL A 552 -18.34 -9.50 -14.06
N GLN A 553 -17.39 -9.10 -13.23
CA GLN A 553 -16.57 -10.00 -12.42
C GLN A 553 -17.33 -10.34 -11.12
N CYS A 554 -17.74 -11.60 -10.96
CA CYS A 554 -18.43 -12.07 -9.76
C CYS A 554 -17.65 -13.19 -9.08
N THR A 555 -17.37 -13.03 -7.79
CA THR A 555 -16.67 -14.02 -6.96
C THR A 555 -17.57 -14.48 -5.79
N PRO A 556 -17.48 -15.74 -5.34
CA PRO A 556 -16.66 -16.81 -5.88
C PRO A 556 -17.20 -17.35 -7.21
N THR A 557 -16.30 -17.71 -8.14
CA THR A 557 -16.69 -18.24 -9.45
C THR A 557 -17.29 -19.65 -9.32
N PRO A 558 -18.40 -19.95 -10.03
CA PRO A 558 -18.94 -21.31 -10.12
C PRO A 558 -17.89 -22.29 -10.65
N GLY A 559 -17.95 -23.55 -10.21
CA GLY A 559 -17.00 -24.58 -10.61
C GLY A 559 -17.54 -25.98 -10.45
N PRO A 560 -16.76 -27.03 -10.79
CA PRO A 560 -17.22 -28.42 -10.74
C PRO A 560 -17.62 -28.89 -9.33
N PHE A 561 -17.12 -28.22 -8.29
CA PHE A 561 -17.47 -28.48 -6.89
C PHE A 561 -18.38 -27.39 -6.28
N ARG A 562 -18.83 -26.42 -7.09
CA ARG A 562 -19.78 -25.36 -6.74
C ARG A 562 -20.72 -25.10 -7.92
N PRO A 563 -21.58 -26.08 -8.27
CA PRO A 563 -22.41 -25.99 -9.46
C PRO A 563 -23.64 -25.09 -9.24
N CYS A 564 -24.12 -24.49 -10.33
CA CYS A 564 -25.28 -23.59 -10.30
C CYS A 564 -26.61 -24.36 -10.17
N ASP A 565 -26.83 -25.33 -11.06
CA ASP A 565 -28.15 -25.95 -11.23
C ASP A 565 -28.22 -27.38 -10.69
N SER A 566 -27.10 -28.10 -10.66
CA SER A 566 -27.10 -29.55 -10.39
C SER A 566 -25.77 -30.02 -9.83
N LEU A 567 -25.81 -30.73 -8.68
CA LEU A 567 -24.64 -31.34 -8.05
C LEU A 567 -23.88 -32.27 -9.01
N LEU A 568 -24.62 -33.11 -9.75
CA LEU A 568 -24.10 -33.95 -10.82
C LEU A 568 -24.54 -33.42 -12.18
N GLY A 569 -23.69 -32.62 -12.83
CA GLY A 569 -24.01 -31.89 -14.07
C GLY A 569 -24.31 -32.76 -15.31
N SER A 570 -24.17 -34.09 -15.25
CA SER A 570 -24.43 -35.00 -16.38
C SER A 570 -25.30 -36.19 -15.98
N TRP A 571 -26.32 -36.49 -16.78
CA TRP A 571 -27.18 -37.65 -16.58
C TRP A 571 -26.42 -38.99 -16.65
N LEU A 572 -25.33 -39.04 -17.42
CA LEU A 572 -24.44 -40.22 -17.47
C LEU A 572 -23.75 -40.46 -16.12
N VAL A 573 -23.26 -39.39 -15.50
CA VAL A 573 -22.61 -39.45 -14.18
C VAL A 573 -23.64 -39.82 -13.10
N ARG A 574 -24.85 -39.26 -13.17
CA ARG A 574 -25.97 -39.62 -12.28
C ARG A 574 -26.29 -41.10 -12.35
N LEU A 575 -26.65 -41.59 -13.54
CA LEU A 575 -27.00 -43.01 -13.72
C LEU A 575 -25.86 -43.94 -13.31
N GLY A 576 -24.61 -43.57 -13.60
CA GLY A 576 -23.43 -44.31 -13.18
C GLY A 576 -23.29 -44.38 -11.65
N LEU A 577 -23.28 -43.24 -10.95
CA LEU A 577 -23.15 -43.18 -9.50
C LEU A 577 -24.33 -43.82 -8.77
N TRP A 578 -25.55 -43.61 -9.25
CA TRP A 578 -26.75 -44.21 -8.67
C TRP A 578 -26.70 -45.75 -8.79
N SER A 579 -26.26 -46.26 -9.94
CA SER A 579 -26.10 -47.70 -10.16
C SER A 579 -24.98 -48.29 -9.28
N ILE A 580 -23.83 -47.61 -9.19
CA ILE A 580 -22.70 -48.05 -8.35
C ILE A 580 -23.11 -48.09 -6.87
N SER A 581 -23.80 -47.04 -6.39
CA SER A 581 -24.33 -46.97 -5.03
C SER A 581 -25.27 -48.14 -4.72
N LEU A 582 -26.24 -48.39 -5.61
CA LEU A 582 -27.21 -49.47 -5.47
C LEU A 582 -26.55 -50.86 -5.45
N VAL A 583 -25.67 -51.13 -6.41
CA VAL A 583 -24.96 -52.42 -6.53
C VAL A 583 -24.04 -52.63 -5.34
N SER A 584 -23.33 -51.59 -4.90
CA SER A 584 -22.40 -51.70 -3.78
C SER A 584 -23.14 -51.94 -2.46
N LEU A 585 -24.24 -51.24 -2.20
CA LEU A 585 -25.04 -51.45 -0.99
C LEU A 585 -25.70 -52.83 -0.97
N LEU A 586 -26.46 -53.18 -2.01
CA LEU A 586 -27.22 -54.44 -2.04
C LEU A 586 -26.30 -55.65 -2.18
N GLY A 587 -25.37 -55.61 -3.13
CA GLY A 587 -24.48 -56.73 -3.43
C GLY A 587 -23.58 -57.09 -2.25
N ASN A 588 -22.94 -56.09 -1.63
CA ASN A 588 -22.06 -56.35 -0.49
C ASN A 588 -22.84 -56.64 0.80
N SER A 589 -24.05 -56.08 1.00
CA SER A 589 -24.89 -56.46 2.14
C SER A 589 -25.32 -57.92 2.07
N ILE A 590 -25.77 -58.38 0.89
CA ILE A 590 -26.14 -59.79 0.66
C ILE A 590 -24.92 -60.70 0.85
N LEU A 591 -23.76 -60.31 0.33
CA LEU A 591 -22.50 -61.05 0.51
C LEU A 591 -22.17 -61.21 2.00
N LEU A 592 -22.17 -60.12 2.78
CA LEU A 592 -21.86 -60.17 4.20
C LEU A 592 -22.91 -60.99 4.99
N LEU A 593 -24.20 -60.81 4.69
CA LEU A 593 -25.27 -61.61 5.30
C LEU A 593 -25.11 -63.10 5.01
N SER A 594 -24.71 -63.49 3.79
CA SER A 594 -24.49 -64.89 3.44
C SER A 594 -23.26 -65.49 4.14
N LEU A 595 -22.21 -64.69 4.35
CA LEU A 595 -20.97 -65.13 5.01
C LEU A 595 -21.19 -65.31 6.51
N PHE A 596 -21.78 -64.32 7.18
CA PHE A 596 -22.03 -64.34 8.62
C PHE A 596 -23.26 -65.15 9.03
N GLY A 597 -24.24 -65.31 8.13
CA GLY A 597 -25.43 -66.13 8.36
C GLY A 597 -25.22 -67.64 8.23
N SER A 598 -24.06 -68.07 7.72
CA SER A 598 -23.73 -69.50 7.65
C SER A 598 -23.13 -69.99 8.98
N PRO A 599 -23.73 -70.99 9.67
CA PRO A 599 -23.17 -71.54 10.90
C PRO A 599 -21.93 -72.37 10.57
N GLY A 600 -20.75 -71.81 10.83
CA GLY A 600 -19.46 -72.47 10.59
C GLY A 600 -18.27 -71.62 11.00
N TYR A 601 -17.10 -72.25 11.18
CA TYR A 601 -15.86 -71.56 11.52
C TYR A 601 -15.42 -70.59 10.40
N MET A 602 -15.01 -69.37 10.77
CA MET A 602 -14.55 -68.36 9.82
C MET A 602 -13.16 -68.73 9.28
N SER A 603 -13.13 -69.38 8.11
CA SER A 603 -11.87 -69.65 7.40
C SER A 603 -11.14 -68.35 7.01
N PRO A 604 -9.80 -68.35 6.89
CA PRO A 604 -9.01 -67.20 6.43
C PRO A 604 -9.50 -66.56 5.12
N LEU A 605 -9.98 -67.38 4.19
CA LEU A 605 -10.54 -66.92 2.91
C LEU A 605 -11.87 -66.17 3.12
N ARG A 606 -12.79 -66.72 3.94
CA ARG A 606 -14.07 -66.08 4.27
C ARG A 606 -13.86 -64.74 4.99
N PHE A 607 -12.88 -64.66 5.88
CA PHE A 607 -12.52 -63.41 6.57
C PHE A 607 -12.01 -62.35 5.58
N THR A 608 -11.13 -62.74 4.65
CA THR A 608 -10.61 -61.81 3.63
C THR A 608 -11.72 -61.27 2.73
N VAL A 609 -12.63 -62.13 2.26
CA VAL A 609 -13.79 -61.74 1.45
C VAL A 609 -14.76 -60.85 2.26
N ALA A 610 -14.95 -61.12 3.55
CA ALA A 610 -15.75 -60.27 4.42
C ALA A 610 -15.14 -58.87 4.60
N CYS A 611 -13.82 -58.75 4.77
CA CYS A 611 -13.14 -57.46 4.85
C CYS A 611 -13.26 -56.66 3.55
N MET A 612 -13.08 -57.30 2.39
CA MET A 612 -13.27 -56.67 1.08
C MET A 612 -14.73 -56.23 0.85
N GLY A 613 -15.70 -57.09 1.20
CA GLY A 613 -17.12 -56.77 1.12
C GLY A 613 -17.52 -55.62 2.03
N ALA A 614 -16.99 -55.58 3.26
CA ALA A 614 -17.23 -54.50 4.22
C ALA A 614 -16.65 -53.16 3.75
N SER A 615 -15.45 -53.15 3.16
CA SER A 615 -14.86 -51.93 2.58
C SER A 615 -15.68 -51.40 1.39
N ASN A 616 -16.12 -52.27 0.49
CA ASN A 616 -16.97 -51.87 -0.63
C ASN A 616 -18.33 -51.36 -0.14
N LEU A 617 -18.92 -51.99 0.88
CA LEU A 617 -20.17 -51.55 1.51
C LEU A 617 -20.04 -50.13 2.07
N LEU A 618 -18.95 -49.83 2.80
CA LEU A 618 -18.67 -48.49 3.32
C LEU A 618 -18.55 -47.44 2.21
N THR A 619 -17.88 -47.78 1.10
CA THR A 619 -17.81 -46.92 -0.10
C THR A 619 -19.20 -46.73 -0.74
N GLY A 620 -20.05 -47.76 -0.69
CA GLY A 620 -21.46 -47.71 -1.09
C GLY A 620 -22.29 -46.75 -0.25
N VAL A 621 -22.09 -46.73 1.07
CA VAL A 621 -22.76 -45.78 1.98
C VAL A 621 -22.37 -44.34 1.63
N CYS A 622 -21.08 -44.06 1.39
CA CYS A 622 -20.59 -42.74 1.00
C CYS A 622 -21.14 -42.24 -0.34
N THR A 623 -21.17 -43.11 -1.34
CA THR A 623 -21.74 -42.77 -2.64
C THR A 623 -23.25 -42.59 -2.56
N CYS A 624 -23.94 -43.38 -1.72
CA CYS A 624 -25.36 -43.26 -1.48
C CYS A 624 -25.76 -41.91 -0.87
N THR A 625 -24.98 -41.38 0.08
CA THR A 625 -25.27 -40.06 0.66
C THR A 625 -25.21 -38.96 -0.39
N LEU A 626 -24.23 -38.98 -1.30
CA LEU A 626 -24.15 -38.03 -2.43
C LEU A 626 -25.32 -38.19 -3.41
N THR A 627 -25.68 -39.42 -3.78
CA THR A 627 -26.79 -39.66 -4.71
C THR A 627 -28.14 -39.26 -4.11
N LEU A 628 -28.29 -39.40 -2.79
CA LEU A 628 -29.48 -38.94 -2.07
C LEU A 628 -29.57 -37.41 -2.08
N VAL A 629 -28.45 -36.71 -1.83
CA VAL A 629 -28.42 -35.24 -1.89
C VAL A 629 -28.72 -34.75 -3.31
N ASP A 630 -28.10 -35.32 -4.35
CA ASP A 630 -28.37 -34.96 -5.76
C ASP A 630 -29.84 -35.23 -6.14
N ALA A 631 -30.43 -36.35 -5.69
CA ALA A 631 -31.84 -36.67 -5.93
C ALA A 631 -32.79 -35.68 -5.22
N LEU A 632 -32.47 -35.25 -4.00
CA LEU A 632 -33.28 -34.32 -3.22
C LEU A 632 -33.19 -32.87 -3.71
N THR A 633 -32.14 -32.52 -4.45
CA THR A 633 -31.83 -31.14 -4.89
C THR A 633 -31.84 -30.99 -6.42
N LEU A 634 -32.50 -31.92 -7.11
CA LEU A 634 -32.44 -32.06 -8.55
C LEU A 634 -32.99 -30.81 -9.28
N GLY A 635 -32.12 -30.07 -9.96
CA GLY A 635 -32.48 -28.89 -10.75
C GLY A 635 -32.60 -27.58 -9.95
N GLU A 636 -32.53 -27.63 -8.62
CA GLU A 636 -32.60 -26.47 -7.73
C GLU A 636 -31.46 -26.50 -6.71
N PHE A 637 -30.29 -27.03 -7.11
CA PHE A 637 -29.15 -27.15 -6.21
C PHE A 637 -28.67 -25.78 -5.71
N GLY A 638 -28.73 -24.71 -6.50
CA GLY A 638 -28.38 -23.37 -5.99
C GLY A 638 -29.23 -22.93 -4.79
N HIS A 639 -30.54 -23.18 -4.82
CA HIS A 639 -31.49 -22.72 -3.78
C HIS A 639 -31.43 -23.56 -2.50
N HIS A 640 -31.12 -24.86 -2.61
CA HIS A 640 -31.07 -25.79 -1.48
C HIS A 640 -29.64 -26.15 -1.05
N GLY A 641 -28.68 -26.05 -1.95
CA GLY A 641 -27.27 -26.38 -1.78
C GLY A 641 -26.57 -25.43 -0.81
N ALA A 642 -26.90 -24.14 -0.83
CA ALA A 642 -26.35 -23.15 0.11
C ALA A 642 -26.62 -23.54 1.59
N ARG A 643 -27.87 -23.92 1.87
CA ARG A 643 -28.30 -24.40 3.20
C ARG A 643 -27.69 -25.75 3.56
N TRP A 644 -27.44 -26.61 2.57
CA TRP A 644 -26.79 -27.89 2.78
C TRP A 644 -25.29 -27.72 3.07
N GLU A 645 -24.58 -26.91 2.29
CA GLU A 645 -23.15 -26.60 2.40
C GLU A 645 -22.80 -26.06 3.81
N GLY A 646 -23.61 -25.14 4.33
CA GLY A 646 -23.45 -24.60 5.70
C GLY A 646 -24.12 -25.42 6.80
N GLY A 647 -24.88 -26.47 6.46
CA GLY A 647 -25.75 -27.18 7.38
C GLY A 647 -25.10 -28.39 8.07
N PRO A 648 -25.73 -28.94 9.13
CA PRO A 648 -25.28 -30.15 9.81
C PRO A 648 -25.29 -31.38 8.88
N GLY A 649 -26.08 -31.35 7.80
CA GLY A 649 -26.11 -32.39 6.78
C GLY A 649 -24.76 -32.57 6.07
N CYS A 650 -24.14 -31.49 5.61
CA CYS A 650 -22.82 -31.53 4.97
C CYS A 650 -21.75 -32.04 5.96
N GLN A 651 -21.73 -31.54 7.20
CA GLN A 651 -20.80 -32.00 8.25
C GLN A 651 -20.94 -33.50 8.54
N ALA A 652 -22.17 -34.00 8.66
CA ALA A 652 -22.43 -35.42 8.86
C ALA A 652 -21.97 -36.25 7.65
N THR A 653 -22.23 -35.80 6.42
CA THR A 653 -21.72 -36.48 5.23
C THR A 653 -20.19 -36.50 5.19
N GLY A 654 -19.52 -35.40 5.54
CA GLY A 654 -18.05 -35.33 5.63
C GLY A 654 -17.49 -36.31 6.65
N TRP A 655 -18.09 -36.40 7.85
CA TRP A 655 -17.70 -37.36 8.87
C TRP A 655 -17.85 -38.81 8.40
N VAL A 656 -19.00 -39.14 7.78
CA VAL A 656 -19.25 -40.48 7.24
C VAL A 656 -18.22 -40.85 6.18
N TRP A 657 -17.84 -39.89 5.32
CA TRP A 657 -16.83 -40.08 4.30
C TRP A 657 -15.44 -40.39 4.87
N VAL A 658 -14.99 -39.59 5.85
CA VAL A 658 -13.69 -39.81 6.53
C VAL A 658 -13.68 -41.13 7.29
N PHE A 659 -14.75 -41.43 8.03
CA PHE A 659 -14.86 -42.69 8.77
C PHE A 659 -14.81 -43.90 7.83
N ALA A 660 -15.58 -43.85 6.74
CA ALA A 660 -15.63 -44.93 5.76
C ALA A 660 -14.30 -45.13 5.01
N SER A 661 -13.57 -44.06 4.71
CA SER A 661 -12.25 -44.16 4.06
C SER A 661 -11.22 -44.79 5.00
N GLU A 662 -11.12 -44.31 6.24
CA GLU A 662 -10.18 -44.85 7.24
C GLU A 662 -10.49 -46.32 7.58
N ALA A 663 -11.77 -46.64 7.80
CA ALA A 663 -12.21 -48.00 8.05
C ALA A 663 -11.96 -48.92 6.84
N SER A 664 -12.14 -48.43 5.61
CA SER A 664 -11.84 -49.19 4.39
C SER A 664 -10.36 -49.53 4.27
N VAL A 665 -9.48 -48.56 4.53
CA VAL A 665 -8.03 -48.79 4.53
C VAL A 665 -7.64 -49.82 5.60
N LEU A 666 -8.19 -49.73 6.80
CA LEU A 666 -7.94 -50.71 7.86
C LEU A 666 -8.42 -52.12 7.46
N LEU A 667 -9.61 -52.24 6.87
CA LEU A 667 -10.15 -53.54 6.46
C LEU A 667 -9.33 -54.18 5.31
N LEU A 668 -8.91 -53.38 4.33
CA LEU A 668 -8.08 -53.84 3.21
C LEU A 668 -6.67 -54.23 3.67
N THR A 669 -6.09 -53.51 4.64
CA THR A 669 -4.80 -53.86 5.23
C THR A 669 -4.88 -55.15 6.05
N LEU A 670 -5.95 -55.34 6.85
CA LEU A 670 -6.20 -56.60 7.54
C LEU A 670 -6.37 -57.78 6.58
N ALA A 671 -7.09 -57.58 5.48
CA ALA A 671 -7.22 -58.57 4.41
C ALA A 671 -5.85 -58.92 3.80
N ALA A 672 -5.02 -57.92 3.51
CA ALA A 672 -3.68 -58.11 2.95
C ALA A 672 -2.74 -58.85 3.92
N VAL A 673 -2.75 -58.49 5.21
CA VAL A 673 -1.97 -59.18 6.26
C VAL A 673 -2.41 -60.64 6.37
N GLN A 674 -3.72 -60.92 6.38
CA GLN A 674 -4.24 -62.28 6.47
C GLN A 674 -3.83 -63.13 5.24
N CYS A 675 -3.88 -62.56 4.04
CA CYS A 675 -3.37 -63.21 2.83
C CYS A 675 -1.86 -63.47 2.93
N GLY A 676 -1.09 -62.50 3.43
CA GLY A 676 0.34 -62.62 3.67
C GLY A 676 0.67 -63.80 4.59
N VAL A 677 0.08 -63.82 5.79
CA VAL A 677 0.25 -64.88 6.81
C VAL A 677 -0.17 -66.25 6.26
N SER A 678 -1.27 -66.32 5.51
CA SER A 678 -1.74 -67.57 4.90
C SER A 678 -0.72 -68.14 3.90
N VAL A 679 -0.08 -67.28 3.11
CA VAL A 679 0.98 -67.68 2.16
C VAL A 679 2.26 -68.11 2.88
N THR A 680 2.67 -67.44 3.95
CA THR A 680 3.84 -67.84 4.75
C THR A 680 3.62 -69.16 5.46
N CYS A 681 2.43 -69.38 6.05
CA CYS A 681 2.07 -70.67 6.65
C CYS A 681 2.03 -71.80 5.62
N ALA A 682 1.46 -71.56 4.42
CA ALA A 682 1.46 -72.55 3.34
C ALA A 682 2.89 -72.90 2.87
N ARG A 683 3.81 -71.93 2.85
CA ARG A 683 5.23 -72.16 2.55
C ARG A 683 5.97 -72.88 3.68
N ALA A 684 5.59 -72.67 4.94
CA ALA A 684 6.24 -73.27 6.10
C ALA A 684 5.84 -74.74 6.35
N TYR A 685 4.61 -75.14 6.03
CA TYR A 685 4.07 -76.48 6.34
C TYR A 685 3.99 -77.46 5.14
N GLY A 686 4.43 -77.06 3.95
CA GLY A 686 4.36 -77.90 2.74
C GLY A 686 5.61 -78.72 2.41
N LYS A 687 5.80 -79.90 3.04
CA LYS A 687 6.48 -81.08 2.42
C LYS A 687 5.79 -82.40 2.82
N SER A 688 5.01 -82.92 1.86
CA SER A 688 4.39 -84.25 1.59
C SER A 688 4.40 -85.40 2.63
N PRO A 689 3.26 -86.11 2.83
CA PRO A 689 3.27 -87.51 3.27
C PRO A 689 3.02 -88.50 2.11
N SER A 690 3.72 -89.62 2.21
CA SER A 690 3.70 -90.81 1.36
C SER A 690 2.52 -91.75 1.60
N LEU A 691 2.26 -92.57 0.58
CA LEU A 691 1.30 -93.68 0.44
C LEU A 691 1.16 -94.67 1.63
N GLY A 692 -0.07 -95.18 1.81
CA GLY A 692 -0.42 -96.43 2.51
C GLY A 692 -1.30 -96.19 3.77
N THR A 693 -2.47 -96.78 3.99
CA THR A 693 -3.06 -98.05 3.54
C THR A 693 -4.59 -97.97 3.75
N ILE A 694 -5.37 -98.49 2.79
CA ILE A 694 -6.84 -98.65 2.75
C ILE A 694 -7.17 -99.98 3.46
N ILE A 695 -8.29 -100.28 4.16
CA ILE A 695 -9.73 -100.42 3.79
C ILE A 695 -10.53 -100.82 5.09
N PRO A 696 -11.89 -100.99 5.13
CA PRO A 696 -13.03 -100.45 4.35
C PRO A 696 -14.22 -99.94 5.20
N GLY A 697 -15.11 -99.12 4.59
CA GLY A 697 -16.43 -98.81 5.16
C GLY A 697 -17.30 -97.79 4.40
N LEU A 698 -17.50 -98.01 3.09
CA LEU A 698 -18.48 -97.36 2.16
C LEU A 698 -18.36 -95.85 1.77
N PRO A 699 -18.81 -95.49 0.52
CA PRO A 699 -18.26 -94.44 -0.37
C PRO A 699 -19.38 -93.50 -0.92
N PRO A 700 -19.35 -92.89 -2.14
CA PRO A 700 -18.31 -92.26 -2.99
C PRO A 700 -18.63 -90.74 -3.28
N ARG A 701 -17.67 -89.81 -3.47
CA ARG A 701 -16.77 -89.49 -4.62
C ARG A 701 -17.39 -88.69 -5.80
N ALA A 702 -16.91 -87.46 -6.04
CA ALA A 702 -16.59 -86.83 -7.34
C ALA A 702 -15.99 -85.42 -7.07
N HIS A 703 -14.69 -85.12 -7.21
CA HIS A 703 -13.77 -84.95 -8.36
C HIS A 703 -13.87 -83.64 -9.18
N TYR A 704 -12.76 -82.89 -9.19
CA TYR A 704 -12.26 -81.84 -10.10
C TYR A 704 -13.02 -80.48 -10.12
N ASP A 705 -12.39 -79.31 -10.20
CA ASP A 705 -11.21 -78.97 -11.01
C ASP A 705 -10.38 -77.77 -10.50
N GLU A 706 -9.06 -77.86 -10.71
CA GLU A 706 -8.05 -76.81 -10.60
C GLU A 706 -7.97 -76.04 -11.93
N HIS A 707 -8.65 -74.90 -12.08
CA HIS A 707 -8.43 -74.00 -13.22
C HIS A 707 -8.72 -72.54 -12.87
N LEU A 708 -7.94 -71.91 -11.96
CA LEU A 708 -8.00 -70.44 -11.81
C LEU A 708 -6.74 -69.79 -11.22
N VAL A 709 -5.58 -70.43 -11.32
CA VAL A 709 -4.31 -69.92 -10.75
C VAL A 709 -3.41 -69.23 -11.80
N LEU A 710 -3.79 -69.21 -13.08
CA LEU A 710 -2.90 -68.73 -14.17
C LEU A 710 -3.29 -67.38 -14.82
N ALA A 711 -4.28 -66.63 -14.32
CA ALA A 711 -4.73 -65.39 -14.97
C ALA A 711 -4.30 -64.06 -14.31
N TYR A 712 -3.73 -64.05 -13.10
CA TYR A 712 -3.46 -62.79 -12.37
C TYR A 712 -1.99 -62.50 -12.04
N ARG A 713 -1.06 -62.97 -12.90
CA ARG A 713 0.38 -62.65 -12.78
C ARG A 713 0.87 -61.50 -13.67
N HIS A 714 -0.04 -60.70 -14.23
CA HIS A 714 0.31 -59.50 -14.98
C HIS A 714 -0.60 -58.33 -14.61
N ARG A 715 -0.19 -57.54 -13.60
CA ARG A 715 -0.37 -56.08 -13.50
C ARG A 715 0.26 -55.57 -12.20
N PHE A 716 1.59 -55.59 -12.16
CA PHE A 716 2.36 -54.58 -11.45
C PHE A 716 3.05 -53.75 -12.53
N ILE A 717 2.45 -52.63 -12.94
CA ILE A 717 3.13 -51.53 -13.65
C ILE A 717 2.47 -50.23 -13.15
N HIS A 718 3.25 -49.46 -12.38
CA HIS A 718 3.18 -48.03 -12.02
C HIS A 718 1.82 -47.33 -11.72
N PRO A 719 1.64 -46.70 -10.54
CA PRO A 719 0.79 -45.52 -10.43
C PRO A 719 1.54 -44.28 -10.97
N PRO A 720 0.85 -43.36 -11.68
CA PRO A 720 1.43 -42.07 -12.04
C PRO A 720 1.57 -41.19 -10.80
N VAL A 721 2.68 -40.46 -10.76
CA VAL A 721 2.92 -39.33 -9.88
C VAL A 721 1.95 -38.21 -10.26
N LEU A 722 1.08 -37.81 -9.35
CA LEU A 722 0.41 -36.51 -9.37
C LEU A 722 0.64 -35.88 -7.99
N GLY A 723 1.39 -34.78 -8.00
CA GLY A 723 1.86 -34.08 -6.82
C GLY A 723 0.71 -33.41 -6.07
N ALA A 724 0.60 -33.72 -4.78
CA ALA A 724 -0.08 -32.88 -3.82
C ALA A 724 0.90 -31.75 -3.43
N THR A 725 0.65 -30.55 -3.94
CA THR A 725 1.19 -29.32 -3.35
C THR A 725 0.51 -29.11 -2.00
N GLN A 726 1.34 -29.11 -0.95
CA GLN A 726 0.98 -28.62 0.38
C GLN A 726 0.61 -27.13 0.30
N GLY A 727 -0.60 -26.78 0.73
CA GLY A 727 -0.88 -25.60 1.54
C GLY A 727 -1.58 -26.13 2.78
N GLY A 728 -1.04 -26.03 3.99
CA GLY A 728 -0.58 -24.79 4.60
C GLY A 728 -1.78 -24.19 5.31
N VAL A 729 -1.88 -24.49 6.62
CA VAL A 729 -2.78 -23.83 7.58
C VAL A 729 -2.57 -22.32 7.51
#